data_AF-A0A427XEZ2-F1
#
_entry.id   AF-A0A427XEZ2-F1
#
_cell.length_a   1.000
_cell.length_b   1.000
_cell.length_c   1.000
_cell.angle_alpha   90.00
_cell.angle_beta   90.00
_cell.angle_gamma   90.00
#
_symmetry.space_group_name_H-M   'P 1'
#
loop_
_entity.id
_entity.type
_entity.pdbx_description
1 polymer ?
#
loop_
_entity_poly.entity_id
_entity_poly.type
_entity_poly.pdbx_seq_one_letter_code
_entity_poly.pdbx_strand_id
1 'polypeptide(L)'
;MVRTRSSNPSVASAAPAKRPRRSSTPVLVDPDNFYGDLPTPRSEAHWDGGSANRSFPIAEDEFGTYDGHDFDVDDSMVADDDGDFGGEFDDDNGLDDNHDFDDGEDFNLNIQLLGQGSLDEDLATARMVLDDTGIELEQKGPYLYITLPLVELSPLARAACGLTRPQPLLVLVDISQGYRRTCPRPGLTVRHGDLKEGGIETSTQRAHPGFPMGLLLSQVATNFFKDRWKEGRFETFLSDFCLLLNDRLQNAGNTCLMCDKEHPFPGAKPTICDAPLCTFQLENLGLGADLSLFDADHAVADFLLTAAVAACNDTLRQKASPLSMPIKRVDDKPYVPKDVADILDRLPTSEALQDAGSGRIELINQLDSDASFLAGWVFATNRAHIVSLPPGQLTSMPAPYRFQIHTSTRKHAEKFEALRAAHGSFLAFHGSSMSNWHNILRQNLKNASHTPMMSAGAAYGEGIYLADNSGLSRTYTRPTSGWKSSMLGTMPVCIGLVEVANSSRVHKHAHGIIVVSDENAVMLRYLFVYPAMEKVPVVIAKSLETQRYRNQTTIAYGSTYEEVSQSGKLLVTSDEYFWDIDEVVAMVQGKLGLFINGYTQLPFAPRDIKLILDHPDAKVLRQLEAANAAMKTKIPSSVYTRLNSVGRHCRGDNTPDFATSHQQIADLRTWIEGLSSPVQEALKRVPFPAVDTHTGHLFRNTVMHAIELVISGGECIHRFGDFLTQVR
;
A
#
# COMPACT_ATOMS: atom_id res chain seq x y z
N MET A 1 37.86 -57.83 16.15
CA MET A 1 37.99 -59.16 15.49
C MET A 1 36.98 -59.25 14.35
N VAL A 2 37.52 -59.29 13.11
CA VAL A 2 37.07 -60.08 11.92
C VAL A 2 35.64 -59.85 11.38
N ARG A 3 35.42 -59.07 10.28
CA ARG A 3 35.60 -59.35 8.82
C ARG A 3 34.67 -60.41 8.20
N THR A 4 33.95 -60.01 7.14
CA THR A 4 33.84 -60.64 5.78
C THR A 4 32.89 -59.74 4.92
N ARG A 5 33.31 -59.04 3.84
CA ARG A 5 33.54 -59.41 2.40
C ARG A 5 32.27 -59.94 1.70
N SER A 6 31.87 -59.60 0.47
CA SER A 6 32.40 -58.89 -0.73
C SER A 6 31.23 -58.75 -1.74
N SER A 7 31.12 -57.84 -2.71
CA SER A 7 31.95 -57.68 -3.92
C SER A 7 31.37 -56.61 -4.87
N ASN A 8 32.26 -55.85 -5.53
CA ASN A 8 32.02 -54.98 -6.70
C ASN A 8 32.08 -55.79 -8.01
N PRO A 9 31.72 -55.17 -9.14
CA PRO A 9 32.70 -55.04 -10.23
C PRO A 9 32.86 -53.61 -10.77
N SER A 10 33.92 -53.45 -11.57
CA SER A 10 34.76 -52.27 -11.78
C SER A 10 34.55 -51.51 -13.10
N VAL A 11 34.75 -50.19 -13.02
CA VAL A 11 35.56 -49.27 -13.87
C VAL A 11 35.89 -49.65 -15.32
N ALA A 12 35.61 -48.73 -16.26
CA ALA A 12 36.55 -48.34 -17.33
C ALA A 12 36.26 -46.92 -17.87
N SER A 13 37.30 -46.09 -17.90
CA SER A 13 37.39 -44.75 -18.46
C SER A 13 37.80 -44.78 -19.94
N ALA A 14 37.39 -43.78 -20.72
CA ALA A 14 37.95 -43.51 -22.05
C ALA A 14 38.05 -41.99 -22.31
N ALA A 15 39.25 -41.57 -22.73
CA ALA A 15 39.70 -40.21 -23.02
C ALA A 15 39.36 -39.80 -24.49
N PRO A 16 39.61 -38.53 -24.90
CA PRO A 16 38.86 -37.86 -25.98
C PRO A 16 39.46 -38.03 -27.38
N ALA A 17 38.59 -38.00 -28.41
CA ALA A 17 38.97 -38.09 -29.82
C ALA A 17 38.97 -36.72 -30.53
N LYS A 18 39.89 -36.63 -31.51
CA LYS A 18 40.43 -35.43 -32.19
C LYS A 18 39.48 -34.76 -33.19
N ARG A 19 39.68 -33.44 -33.36
CA ARG A 19 39.18 -32.59 -34.47
C ARG A 19 39.56 -33.09 -35.87
N PRO A 20 38.77 -32.76 -36.91
CA PRO A 20 39.29 -32.53 -38.25
C PRO A 20 39.33 -31.02 -38.58
N ARG A 21 40.43 -30.58 -39.21
CA ARG A 21 40.56 -29.29 -39.91
C ARG A 21 39.89 -29.40 -41.29
N ARG A 22 39.14 -28.38 -41.71
CA ARG A 22 39.08 -27.94 -43.11
C ARG A 22 39.00 -26.42 -43.21
N SER A 23 39.80 -25.91 -44.13
CA SER A 23 40.05 -24.53 -44.51
C SER A 23 39.10 -24.08 -45.62
N SER A 24 38.58 -22.87 -45.53
CA SER A 24 38.27 -22.00 -46.69
C SER A 24 37.97 -20.58 -46.18
N THR A 25 38.90 -19.66 -46.43
CA THR A 25 38.65 -18.21 -46.58
C THR A 25 37.68 -17.98 -47.77
N PRO A 26 36.94 -16.85 -47.92
CA PRO A 26 37.49 -15.49 -47.83
C PRO A 26 36.54 -14.30 -47.44
N VAL A 27 37.16 -13.12 -47.45
CA VAL A 27 36.65 -11.74 -47.63
C VAL A 27 36.13 -10.97 -46.40
N LEU A 28 36.98 -10.05 -45.95
CA LEU A 28 36.64 -8.85 -45.17
C LEU A 28 35.92 -7.84 -46.07
N VAL A 29 34.76 -7.34 -45.62
CA VAL A 29 34.10 -6.18 -46.22
C VAL A 29 34.06 -5.06 -45.17
N ASP A 30 34.60 -3.93 -45.60
CA ASP A 30 34.76 -2.63 -44.94
C ASP A 30 33.39 -1.98 -44.64
N PRO A 31 33.12 -1.42 -43.44
CA PRO A 31 31.86 -0.78 -43.12
C PRO A 31 31.90 0.72 -43.43
N ASP A 32 32.17 1.11 -44.67
CA ASP A 32 32.04 2.49 -45.16
C ASP A 32 31.45 2.49 -46.58
N ASN A 33 30.13 2.25 -46.68
CA ASN A 33 29.31 2.69 -47.82
C ASN A 33 27.84 2.25 -47.65
N PHE A 34 27.04 3.06 -46.96
CA PHE A 34 25.58 3.10 -47.17
C PHE A 34 25.07 4.52 -46.87
N TYR A 35 25.51 5.49 -47.66
CA TYR A 35 24.72 6.70 -47.93
C TYR A 35 24.23 6.59 -49.37
N GLY A 36 22.97 6.20 -49.52
CA GLY A 36 22.22 6.29 -50.76
C GLY A 36 21.09 7.28 -50.56
N ASP A 37 21.16 8.37 -51.31
CA ASP A 37 20.22 9.49 -51.40
C ASP A 37 18.75 9.10 -51.45
N LEU A 38 17.88 9.92 -50.85
CA LEU A 38 16.60 10.44 -51.39
C LEU A 38 15.84 11.30 -50.33
N PRO A 39 14.93 12.21 -50.72
CA PRO A 39 15.18 13.65 -50.83
C PRO A 39 14.54 14.49 -49.71
N THR A 40 15.15 15.66 -49.44
CA THR A 40 14.59 16.72 -48.58
C THR A 40 13.47 17.48 -49.29
N PRO A 41 12.30 17.69 -48.66
CA PRO A 41 11.35 18.69 -49.13
C PRO A 41 11.76 20.07 -48.62
N ARG A 42 12.14 20.94 -49.56
CA ARG A 42 12.11 22.40 -49.39
C ARG A 42 10.66 22.85 -49.29
N SER A 43 10.34 23.59 -48.24
CA SER A 43 9.41 24.73 -48.33
C SER A 43 9.75 25.72 -47.23
N GLU A 44 10.62 26.66 -47.58
CA GLU A 44 10.73 27.96 -46.93
C GLU A 44 9.41 28.70 -47.11
N ALA A 45 8.76 29.06 -46.00
CA ALA A 45 7.81 30.15 -45.97
C ALA A 45 8.44 31.27 -45.14
N HIS A 46 9.05 32.22 -45.85
CA HIS A 46 9.35 33.54 -45.36
C HIS A 46 8.08 34.18 -44.81
N TRP A 47 8.13 34.67 -43.57
CA TRP A 47 7.30 35.78 -43.13
C TRP A 47 8.20 36.86 -42.55
N ASP A 48 8.12 38.01 -43.21
CA ASP A 48 8.89 39.21 -42.96
C ASP A 48 8.66 39.78 -41.56
N GLY A 49 9.76 40.24 -40.97
CA GLY A 49 9.76 41.11 -39.82
C GLY A 49 9.27 42.51 -40.20
N GLY A 50 8.29 43.01 -39.45
CA GLY A 50 7.85 44.39 -39.44
C GLY A 50 7.69 44.85 -37.99
N SER A 51 8.59 45.75 -37.59
CA SER A 51 8.77 46.35 -36.27
C SER A 51 7.54 47.07 -35.69
N ALA A 52 7.34 46.97 -34.38
CA ALA A 52 6.85 48.08 -33.57
C ALA A 52 7.56 48.11 -32.22
N ASN A 53 8.51 49.03 -32.16
CA ASN A 53 9.36 49.39 -31.04
C ASN A 53 8.54 50.18 -30.01
N ARG A 54 8.45 49.74 -28.75
CA ARG A 54 8.23 50.62 -27.59
C ARG A 54 9.07 50.13 -26.41
N SER A 55 10.13 50.90 -26.18
CA SER A 55 11.12 50.78 -25.12
C SER A 55 10.69 51.55 -23.86
N PHE A 56 11.47 51.36 -22.79
CA PHE A 56 11.69 52.16 -21.55
C PHE A 56 11.23 51.48 -20.24
N PRO A 57 11.97 51.67 -19.13
CA PRO A 57 13.35 51.21 -18.92
C PRO A 57 13.54 50.53 -17.54
N ILE A 58 14.70 49.90 -17.39
CA ILE A 58 15.27 49.40 -16.12
C ILE A 58 15.81 50.61 -15.32
N ALA A 59 15.59 50.61 -14.01
CA ALA A 59 16.33 51.45 -13.07
C ALA A 59 16.88 50.56 -11.94
N GLU A 60 18.20 50.52 -11.88
CA GLU A 60 19.02 50.18 -10.72
C GLU A 60 18.81 51.27 -9.64
N ASP A 61 18.99 50.92 -8.37
CA ASP A 61 19.69 51.82 -7.44
C ASP A 61 20.18 51.08 -6.19
N GLU A 62 21.39 51.50 -5.81
CA GLU A 62 22.29 51.00 -4.79
C GLU A 62 22.14 51.74 -3.43
N PHE A 63 22.57 51.05 -2.36
CA PHE A 63 23.22 51.53 -1.11
C PHE A 63 22.81 52.83 -0.39
N GLY A 64 22.61 52.71 0.95
CA GLY A 64 23.16 53.70 1.91
C GLY A 64 22.32 54.07 3.15
N THR A 65 22.71 53.51 4.32
CA THR A 65 22.88 54.13 5.66
C THR A 65 21.83 55.11 6.26
N TYR A 66 21.39 54.91 7.51
CA TYR A 66 21.89 55.58 8.75
C TYR A 66 21.07 55.22 10.01
N ASP A 67 21.69 55.48 11.16
CA ASP A 67 21.52 55.05 12.56
C ASP A 67 20.18 55.28 13.32
N GLY A 68 20.01 54.47 14.39
CA GLY A 68 20.05 54.99 15.78
C GLY A 68 18.75 55.01 16.59
N HIS A 69 18.64 54.14 17.60
CA HIS A 69 18.55 54.56 19.02
C HIS A 69 18.57 53.38 20.02
N ASP A 70 19.27 53.63 21.12
CA ASP A 70 19.79 52.76 22.17
C ASP A 70 18.74 52.25 23.18
N PHE A 71 19.08 51.20 23.94
CA PHE A 71 19.47 51.34 25.36
C PHE A 71 19.97 50.01 25.95
N ASP A 72 21.12 50.13 26.63
CA ASP A 72 21.97 49.12 27.27
C ASP A 72 21.32 48.31 28.40
N VAL A 73 21.81 47.09 28.61
CA VAL A 73 21.95 46.53 29.98
C VAL A 73 23.33 45.85 30.09
N ASP A 74 24.06 46.33 31.09
CA ASP A 74 25.45 46.11 31.46
C ASP A 74 25.68 44.76 32.17
N ASP A 75 26.92 44.30 32.05
CA ASP A 75 27.55 43.19 32.78
C ASP A 75 27.86 43.59 34.22
N SER A 76 27.87 42.62 35.15
CA SER A 76 29.00 42.32 36.05
C SER A 76 28.60 41.71 37.41
N MET A 77 29.20 40.54 37.65
CA MET A 77 29.83 40.00 38.87
C MET A 77 29.35 40.46 40.26
N VAL A 78 29.14 39.50 41.18
CA VAL A 78 29.81 39.42 42.49
C VAL A 78 29.81 37.95 42.98
N ALA A 79 30.96 37.51 43.48
CA ALA A 79 31.21 36.24 44.17
C ALA A 79 31.05 36.40 45.69
N ASP A 80 31.26 35.28 46.39
CA ASP A 80 31.38 35.09 47.84
C ASP A 80 30.07 34.73 48.56
N ASP A 81 30.00 33.90 49.59
CA ASP A 81 30.71 32.74 50.17
C ASP A 81 30.02 32.55 51.55
N ASP A 82 30.09 31.34 52.09
CA ASP A 82 29.87 30.95 53.49
C ASP A 82 28.47 30.98 54.14
N GLY A 83 28.10 29.84 54.75
CA GLY A 83 27.21 29.85 55.91
C GLY A 83 26.37 28.61 56.22
N ASP A 84 27.01 27.44 56.40
CA ASP A 84 26.80 26.49 57.52
C ASP A 84 25.40 25.95 57.88
N PHE A 85 25.21 24.63 57.76
CA PHE A 85 24.77 23.78 58.89
C PHE A 85 25.02 22.30 58.58
N GLY A 86 26.03 21.72 59.23
CA GLY A 86 26.31 20.28 59.25
C GLY A 86 25.44 19.50 60.24
N GLY A 87 25.30 18.20 59.98
CA GLY A 87 24.72 17.21 60.89
C GLY A 87 25.03 15.80 60.39
N GLU A 88 25.92 15.14 61.13
CA GLU A 88 26.56 13.84 60.89
C GLU A 88 25.57 12.67 60.71
N PHE A 89 25.94 11.72 59.84
CA PHE A 89 25.48 10.34 59.92
C PHE A 89 26.71 9.43 59.95
N ASP A 90 27.05 8.98 61.15
CA ASP A 90 27.96 7.86 61.38
C ASP A 90 27.20 6.53 61.32
N ASP A 91 27.95 5.54 60.86
CA ASP A 91 27.65 4.13 60.69
C ASP A 91 27.05 3.43 61.92
N ASP A 92 26.19 2.43 61.68
CA ASP A 92 26.31 1.19 62.45
C ASP A 92 25.71 -0.04 61.74
N ASN A 93 26.61 -1.02 61.56
CA ASN A 93 26.42 -2.48 61.56
C ASN A 93 25.56 -3.16 60.48
N GLY A 94 26.28 -3.79 59.55
CA GLY A 94 25.77 -4.90 58.76
C GLY A 94 25.46 -6.14 59.60
N LEU A 95 24.70 -7.06 59.02
CA LEU A 95 24.78 -8.48 59.30
C LEU A 95 24.23 -9.27 58.12
N ASP A 96 24.86 -10.42 57.99
CA ASP A 96 24.88 -11.42 56.94
C ASP A 96 23.60 -12.27 56.92
N ASP A 97 23.29 -12.77 55.73
CA ASP A 97 22.70 -14.06 55.36
C ASP A 97 21.50 -14.70 56.11
N ASN A 98 20.61 -15.21 55.25
CA ASN A 98 19.61 -16.27 55.45
C ASN A 98 18.32 -15.93 56.20
N HIS A 99 17.26 -15.67 55.44
CA HIS A 99 15.99 -16.32 55.71
C HIS A 99 15.23 -16.63 54.41
N ASP A 100 14.85 -17.90 54.31
CA ASP A 100 14.08 -18.55 53.26
C ASP A 100 12.86 -17.74 52.82
N PHE A 101 12.75 -17.51 51.51
CA PHE A 101 11.50 -17.16 50.86
C PHE A 101 10.91 -18.44 50.26
N ASP A 102 10.14 -19.16 51.05
CA ASP A 102 9.04 -19.98 50.57
C ASP A 102 7.91 -19.86 51.58
N ASP A 103 6.81 -19.26 51.13
CA ASP A 103 5.45 -19.74 51.35
C ASP A 103 4.50 -18.64 50.86
N GLY A 104 3.73 -19.01 49.85
CA GLY A 104 2.82 -18.14 49.14
C GLY A 104 1.82 -17.44 50.07
N GLU A 105 1.77 -16.12 49.93
CA GLU A 105 0.53 -15.39 50.19
C GLU A 105 0.05 -14.80 48.87
N ASP A 106 -1.13 -15.27 48.45
CA ASP A 106 -1.98 -14.65 47.46
C ASP A 106 -2.16 -13.17 47.79
N PHE A 107 -1.37 -12.29 47.16
CA PHE A 107 -1.69 -10.88 47.03
C PHE A 107 -2.86 -10.72 46.04
N ASN A 108 -4.03 -11.25 46.43
CA ASN A 108 -5.30 -10.89 45.83
C ASN A 108 -5.75 -9.54 46.43
N LEU A 109 -4.94 -8.52 46.17
CA LEU A 109 -5.35 -7.13 46.30
C LEU A 109 -6.38 -6.89 45.21
N ASN A 110 -7.65 -7.12 45.54
CA ASN A 110 -8.82 -6.68 44.78
C ASN A 110 -8.83 -5.14 44.73
N ILE A 111 -7.89 -4.54 43.99
CA ILE A 111 -7.92 -3.13 43.63
C ILE A 111 -9.05 -3.01 42.62
N GLN A 112 -10.23 -2.66 43.11
CA GLN A 112 -11.37 -2.41 42.27
C GLN A 112 -11.02 -1.24 41.34
N LEU A 113 -10.98 -1.52 40.04
CA LEU A 113 -10.62 -0.54 39.02
C LEU A 113 -11.52 0.70 39.14
N LEU A 114 -10.93 1.88 39.17
CA LEU A 114 -11.69 3.12 39.25
C LEU A 114 -12.57 3.26 37.99
N GLY A 115 -13.89 3.17 38.16
CA GLY A 115 -14.83 3.20 37.02
C GLY A 115 -15.28 1.83 36.49
N GLN A 116 -15.04 0.74 37.22
CA GLN A 116 -15.44 -0.61 36.81
C GLN A 116 -16.91 -0.71 36.35
N GLY A 117 -17.87 -0.10 37.04
CA GLY A 117 -19.28 -0.17 36.62
C GLY A 117 -19.54 0.47 35.24
N SER A 118 -18.89 1.60 34.93
CA SER A 118 -18.99 2.23 33.60
C SER A 118 -18.31 1.38 32.52
N LEU A 119 -17.22 0.71 32.88
CA LEU A 119 -16.56 -0.24 32.00
C LEU A 119 -17.43 -1.45 31.71
N ASP A 120 -18.10 -2.01 32.73
CA ASP A 120 -18.97 -3.19 32.58
C ASP A 120 -20.16 -2.89 31.64
N GLU A 121 -20.76 -1.70 31.75
CA GLU A 121 -21.84 -1.23 30.87
C GLU A 121 -21.39 -1.07 29.41
N ASP A 122 -20.23 -0.43 29.17
CA ASP A 122 -19.69 -0.27 27.82
C ASP A 122 -19.22 -1.61 27.24
N LEU A 123 -18.61 -2.50 28.04
CA LEU A 123 -18.27 -3.85 27.63
C LEU A 123 -19.50 -4.67 27.21
N ALA A 124 -20.59 -4.58 27.97
CA ALA A 124 -21.84 -5.26 27.63
C ALA A 124 -22.38 -4.75 26.28
N THR A 125 -22.41 -3.44 26.08
CA THR A 125 -22.87 -2.83 24.83
C THR A 125 -21.95 -3.19 23.67
N ALA A 126 -20.63 -3.09 23.87
CA ALA A 126 -19.65 -3.42 22.86
C ALA A 126 -19.75 -4.88 22.42
N ARG A 127 -19.92 -5.83 23.34
CA ARG A 127 -20.12 -7.25 23.00
C ARG A 127 -21.35 -7.49 22.14
N MET A 128 -22.44 -6.76 22.39
CA MET A 128 -23.64 -6.85 21.55
C MET A 128 -23.44 -6.25 20.15
N VAL A 129 -22.72 -5.13 20.05
CA VAL A 129 -22.47 -4.45 18.77
C VAL A 129 -21.45 -5.20 17.91
N LEU A 130 -20.44 -5.78 18.54
CA LEU A 130 -19.36 -6.53 17.88
C LEU A 130 -19.75 -7.97 17.54
N ASP A 131 -20.96 -8.39 17.91
CA ASP A 131 -21.51 -9.70 17.51
C ASP A 131 -21.48 -9.82 15.98
N ASP A 132 -21.10 -11.00 15.47
CA ASP A 132 -20.86 -11.29 14.05
C ASP A 132 -19.71 -10.54 13.34
N THR A 133 -18.96 -9.64 14.01
CA THR A 133 -17.84 -8.91 13.37
C THR A 133 -16.52 -9.69 13.35
N GLY A 134 -16.42 -10.75 14.17
CA GLY A 134 -15.18 -11.49 14.39
C GLY A 134 -14.14 -10.77 15.26
N ILE A 135 -14.44 -9.58 15.78
CA ILE A 135 -13.59 -8.86 16.74
C ILE A 135 -13.87 -9.39 18.14
N GLU A 136 -12.82 -9.81 18.85
CA GLU A 136 -12.96 -10.26 20.24
C GLU A 136 -12.52 -9.16 21.20
N LEU A 137 -13.29 -8.93 22.27
CA LEU A 137 -13.01 -7.95 23.32
C LEU A 137 -13.10 -8.60 24.70
N GLU A 138 -11.96 -8.68 25.39
CA GLU A 138 -11.83 -9.31 26.71
C GLU A 138 -11.14 -8.38 27.72
N GLN A 139 -11.67 -8.33 28.95
CA GLN A 139 -10.99 -7.65 30.06
C GLN A 139 -10.24 -8.68 30.92
N LYS A 140 -8.94 -8.44 31.17
CA LYS A 140 -8.13 -9.19 32.14
C LYS A 140 -7.43 -8.22 33.09
N GLY A 141 -7.94 -8.12 34.32
CA GLY A 141 -7.46 -7.16 35.30
C GLY A 141 -7.57 -5.71 34.77
N PRO A 142 -6.48 -4.91 34.79
CA PRO A 142 -6.47 -3.53 34.29
C PRO A 142 -6.24 -3.41 32.78
N TYR A 143 -6.36 -4.49 32.02
CA TYR A 143 -6.08 -4.50 30.58
C TYR A 143 -7.29 -4.94 29.77
N LEU A 144 -7.55 -4.22 28.67
CA LEU A 144 -8.49 -4.66 27.63
C LEU A 144 -7.71 -5.25 26.47
N TYR A 145 -8.09 -6.45 26.07
CA TYR A 145 -7.54 -7.20 24.95
C TYR A 145 -8.54 -7.12 23.80
N ILE A 146 -8.14 -6.50 22.70
CA ILE A 146 -8.91 -6.43 21.46
C ILE A 146 -8.19 -7.27 20.41
N THR A 147 -8.84 -8.35 19.96
CA THR A 147 -8.33 -9.23 18.91
C THR A 147 -8.99 -8.85 17.59
N LEU A 148 -8.20 -8.32 16.65
CA LEU A 148 -8.68 -7.96 15.32
C LEU A 148 -8.44 -9.11 14.33
N PRO A 149 -9.48 -9.58 13.61
CA PRO A 149 -9.35 -10.70 12.68
C PRO A 149 -8.61 -10.28 11.40
N LEU A 150 -7.70 -11.13 10.93
CA LEU A 150 -7.02 -10.94 9.64
C LEU A 150 -7.66 -11.73 8.48
N VAL A 151 -8.77 -12.43 8.74
CA VAL A 151 -9.44 -13.32 7.77
C VAL A 151 -9.94 -12.56 6.54
N GLU A 152 -10.33 -11.30 6.72
CA GLU A 152 -10.83 -10.45 5.63
C GLU A 152 -9.71 -9.85 4.77
N LEU A 153 -8.46 -9.88 5.24
CA LEU A 153 -7.31 -9.41 4.49
C LEU A 153 -6.75 -10.52 3.62
N SER A 154 -6.61 -10.24 2.31
CA SER A 154 -5.86 -11.11 1.40
C SER A 154 -4.43 -11.34 1.88
N PRO A 155 -3.79 -12.49 1.57
CA PRO A 155 -2.38 -12.72 1.88
C PRO A 155 -1.50 -11.57 1.38
N LEU A 156 -1.87 -11.01 0.23
CA LEU A 156 -1.25 -9.84 -0.35
C LEU A 156 -1.45 -8.57 0.48
N ALA A 157 -2.67 -8.27 0.91
CA ALA A 157 -2.96 -7.11 1.76
C ALA A 157 -2.29 -7.24 3.14
N ARG A 158 -2.26 -8.44 3.70
CA ARG A 158 -1.51 -8.75 4.93
C ARG A 158 -0.02 -8.48 4.75
N ALA A 159 0.58 -9.01 3.68
CA ALA A 159 1.99 -8.76 3.34
C ALA A 159 2.27 -7.26 3.14
N ALA A 160 1.40 -6.53 2.44
CA ALA A 160 1.51 -5.09 2.23
C ALA A 160 1.48 -4.28 3.54
N CYS A 161 0.86 -4.83 4.59
CA CYS A 161 0.78 -4.25 5.93
C CYS A 161 1.90 -4.72 6.88
N GLY A 162 2.82 -5.57 6.41
CA GLY A 162 3.85 -6.20 7.25
C GLY A 162 3.31 -7.29 8.18
N LEU A 163 2.11 -7.80 7.91
CA LEU A 163 1.46 -8.87 8.68
C LEU A 163 1.76 -10.22 8.04
N THR A 164 2.98 -10.72 8.21
CA THR A 164 3.46 -11.92 7.53
C THR A 164 2.90 -13.22 8.12
N ARG A 165 2.21 -13.17 9.25
CA ARG A 165 1.67 -14.35 9.93
C ARG A 165 0.14 -14.35 9.93
N PRO A 166 -0.51 -15.53 9.93
CA PRO A 166 -1.98 -15.62 9.89
C PRO A 166 -2.66 -15.33 11.23
N GLN A 167 -1.90 -15.19 12.33
CA GLN A 167 -2.46 -14.89 13.65
C GLN A 167 -3.15 -13.52 13.66
N PRO A 168 -4.23 -13.36 14.43
CA PRO A 168 -4.89 -12.07 14.58
C PRO A 168 -3.95 -11.01 15.17
N LEU A 169 -4.30 -9.75 14.96
CA LEU A 169 -3.57 -8.62 15.52
C LEU A 169 -4.18 -8.27 16.89
N LEU A 170 -3.34 -8.13 17.91
CA LEU A 170 -3.76 -7.85 19.27
C LEU A 170 -3.52 -6.39 19.62
N VAL A 171 -4.55 -5.71 20.10
CA VAL A 171 -4.45 -4.36 20.67
C VAL A 171 -4.73 -4.43 22.17
N LEU A 172 -3.74 -4.06 22.97
CA LEU A 172 -3.81 -3.95 24.41
C LEU A 172 -4.08 -2.49 24.81
N VAL A 173 -5.08 -2.29 25.64
CA VAL A 173 -5.39 -0.99 26.25
C VAL A 173 -5.13 -1.10 27.76
N ASP A 174 -4.17 -0.34 28.27
CA ASP A 174 -3.85 -0.26 29.70
C ASP A 174 -4.72 0.80 30.37
N ILE A 175 -5.70 0.33 31.14
CA ILE A 175 -6.64 1.15 31.89
C ILE A 175 -6.35 1.12 33.39
N SER A 176 -5.13 0.76 33.81
CA SER A 176 -4.71 0.69 35.23
C SER A 176 -4.98 1.97 36.03
N GLN A 177 -4.97 3.13 35.37
CA GLN A 177 -5.28 4.43 35.96
C GLN A 177 -6.79 4.73 36.05
N GLY A 178 -7.64 3.77 35.69
CA GLY A 178 -9.09 3.82 35.73
C GLY A 178 -9.75 4.07 34.38
N TYR A 179 -11.06 3.82 34.35
CA TYR A 179 -11.94 3.93 33.19
C TYR A 179 -13.02 5.00 33.43
N ARG A 180 -12.58 6.26 33.49
CA ARG A 180 -13.47 7.45 33.62
C ARG A 180 -12.88 8.63 32.85
N ARG A 181 -13.72 9.59 32.49
CA ARG A 181 -13.30 10.88 31.86
C ARG A 181 -12.23 11.67 32.63
N THR A 182 -12.17 11.47 33.95
CA THR A 182 -11.21 12.13 34.84
C THR A 182 -9.87 11.38 34.95
N CYS A 183 -9.84 10.13 34.52
CA CYS A 183 -8.63 9.33 34.52
C CYS A 183 -7.69 9.79 33.40
N PRO A 184 -6.36 9.62 33.58
CA PRO A 184 -5.41 9.70 32.49
C PRO A 184 -5.85 8.86 31.28
N ARG A 185 -5.41 9.26 30.09
CA ARG A 185 -5.70 8.47 28.88
C ARG A 185 -5.01 7.11 28.99
N PRO A 186 -5.64 6.02 28.52
CA PRO A 186 -5.05 4.70 28.57
C PRO A 186 -3.73 4.61 27.78
N GLY A 187 -2.82 3.76 28.26
CA GLY A 187 -1.67 3.31 27.47
C GLY A 187 -2.13 2.35 26.38
N LEU A 188 -1.39 2.28 25.27
CA LEU A 188 -1.74 1.39 24.17
C LEU A 188 -0.52 0.64 23.65
N THR A 189 -0.69 -0.66 23.44
CA THR A 189 0.28 -1.54 22.80
C THR A 189 -0.40 -2.33 21.70
N VAL A 190 0.17 -2.33 20.50
CA VAL A 190 -0.27 -3.14 19.37
C VAL A 190 0.77 -4.23 19.11
N ARG A 191 0.32 -5.48 18.96
CA ARG A 191 1.17 -6.66 18.80
C ARG A 191 0.68 -7.57 17.67
N HIS A 192 1.62 -8.17 16.95
CA HIS A 192 1.34 -9.21 15.97
C HIS A 192 2.34 -10.38 16.11
N GLY A 193 1.80 -11.59 16.28
CA GLY A 193 2.58 -12.80 16.57
C GLY A 193 3.05 -12.92 18.03
N ASP A 194 3.59 -14.09 18.39
CA ASP A 194 4.23 -14.30 19.71
C ASP A 194 5.62 -13.67 19.72
N LEU A 195 5.88 -12.76 20.67
CA LEU A 195 7.17 -12.10 20.85
C LEU A 195 8.33 -13.09 21.06
N LYS A 196 8.08 -14.23 21.71
CA LYS A 196 9.10 -15.28 21.91
C LYS A 196 9.46 -15.99 20.61
N GLU A 197 8.55 -15.97 19.65
CA GLU A 197 8.71 -16.57 18.32
C GLU A 197 9.02 -15.50 17.26
N GLY A 198 9.52 -14.32 17.65
CA GLY A 198 9.86 -13.22 16.72
C GLY A 198 8.67 -12.38 16.28
N GLY A 199 7.62 -12.30 17.09
CA GLY A 199 6.52 -11.34 16.93
C GLY A 199 6.98 -9.91 17.12
N ILE A 200 6.15 -8.97 16.68
CA ILE A 200 6.45 -7.54 16.68
C ILE A 200 5.43 -6.79 17.52
N GLU A 201 5.88 -5.76 18.25
CA GLU A 201 5.00 -4.87 18.98
C GLU A 201 5.44 -3.42 18.89
N THR A 202 4.49 -2.51 19.05
CA THR A 202 4.71 -1.07 19.16
C THR A 202 3.74 -0.52 20.18
N SER A 203 4.14 0.51 20.92
CA SER A 203 3.28 1.17 21.89
C SER A 203 3.35 2.68 21.75
N THR A 204 2.42 3.38 22.39
CA THR A 204 2.45 4.85 22.47
C THR A 204 3.65 5.40 23.24
N GLN A 205 4.31 4.56 24.06
CA GLN A 205 5.51 4.92 24.81
C GLN A 205 6.80 4.54 24.06
N ARG A 206 6.77 3.42 23.33
CA ARG A 206 7.91 2.90 22.57
C ARG A 206 7.44 2.48 21.18
N ALA A 207 7.53 3.43 20.25
CA ALA A 207 7.18 3.20 18.86
C ALA A 207 8.21 2.28 18.18
N HIS A 208 7.74 1.25 17.49
CA HIS A 208 8.60 0.38 16.68
C HIS A 208 8.56 0.83 15.21
N PRO A 209 9.66 1.36 14.64
CA PRO A 209 9.68 1.91 13.29
C PRO A 209 9.33 0.86 12.22
N GLY A 210 9.70 -0.40 12.47
CA GLY A 210 9.44 -1.55 11.61
C GLY A 210 8.02 -2.11 11.63
N PHE A 211 7.05 -1.47 12.30
CA PHE A 211 5.68 -1.98 12.40
C PHE A 211 4.64 -0.99 11.88
N PRO A 212 4.51 -0.76 10.56
CA PRO A 212 3.60 0.24 10.00
C PRO A 212 2.15 0.05 10.46
N MET A 213 1.59 -1.16 10.39
CA MET A 213 0.22 -1.37 10.86
C MET A 213 0.06 -1.03 12.35
N GLY A 214 1.03 -1.42 13.18
CA GLY A 214 1.01 -1.09 14.60
C GLY A 214 1.09 0.40 14.87
N LEU A 215 1.92 1.14 14.13
CA LEU A 215 2.03 2.60 14.24
C LEU A 215 0.71 3.29 13.86
N LEU A 216 0.08 2.85 12.76
CA LEU A 216 -1.21 3.38 12.32
C LEU A 216 -2.26 3.18 13.41
N LEU A 217 -2.45 1.94 13.88
CA LEU A 217 -3.45 1.62 14.89
C LEU A 217 -3.16 2.32 16.23
N SER A 218 -1.89 2.48 16.58
CA SER A 218 -1.49 3.25 17.77
C SER A 218 -1.88 4.71 17.67
N GLN A 219 -1.68 5.32 16.51
CA GLN A 219 -2.03 6.71 16.28
C GLN A 219 -3.54 6.92 16.20
N VAL A 220 -4.25 6.03 15.51
CA VAL A 220 -5.72 6.03 15.42
C VAL A 220 -6.33 5.98 16.81
N ALA A 221 -5.86 5.05 17.65
CA ALA A 221 -6.31 4.95 19.02
C ALA A 221 -5.99 6.22 19.83
N THR A 222 -4.78 6.75 19.70
CA THR A 222 -4.39 7.99 20.39
C THR A 222 -5.30 9.16 20.03
N ASN A 223 -5.63 9.32 18.74
CA ASN A 223 -6.55 10.34 18.26
C ASN A 223 -7.97 10.11 18.81
N PHE A 224 -8.47 8.87 18.75
CA PHE A 224 -9.78 8.51 19.28
C PHE A 224 -9.91 8.83 20.78
N PHE A 225 -8.92 8.44 21.60
CA PHE A 225 -8.88 8.79 23.01
C PHE A 225 -8.68 10.29 23.25
N LYS A 226 -7.95 10.99 22.38
CA LYS A 226 -7.77 12.43 22.52
C LYS A 226 -9.10 13.17 22.39
N ASP A 227 -9.88 12.77 21.40
CA ASP A 227 -11.11 13.46 21.02
C ASP A 227 -12.28 13.01 21.91
N ARG A 228 -12.48 11.70 22.11
CA ARG A 228 -13.70 11.18 22.74
C ARG A 228 -13.60 10.90 24.25
N TRP A 229 -12.40 10.70 24.81
CA TRP A 229 -12.25 10.29 26.24
C TRP A 229 -12.83 11.32 27.23
N LYS A 230 -12.80 12.61 26.88
CA LYS A 230 -13.30 13.71 27.73
C LYS A 230 -14.71 14.19 27.38
N GLU A 231 -15.24 13.84 26.20
CA GLU A 231 -16.54 14.33 25.69
C GLU A 231 -17.77 13.63 26.27
N GLY A 232 -17.59 12.53 27.02
CA GLY A 232 -18.58 12.05 28.00
C GLY A 232 -19.72 11.16 27.49
N ARG A 233 -19.63 10.57 26.29
CA ARG A 233 -20.56 9.53 25.82
C ARG A 233 -19.86 8.17 25.74
N PHE A 234 -19.93 7.41 26.84
CA PHE A 234 -19.36 6.05 26.96
C PHE A 234 -20.32 4.94 26.51
N GLU A 235 -21.54 5.27 26.07
CA GLU A 235 -22.55 4.24 25.74
C GLU A 235 -22.13 3.33 24.58
N THR A 236 -21.31 3.82 23.65
CA THR A 236 -20.77 3.04 22.50
C THR A 236 -19.26 3.18 22.35
N PHE A 237 -18.55 3.60 23.41
CA PHE A 237 -17.17 4.04 23.27
C PHE A 237 -16.25 2.89 22.86
N LEU A 238 -16.33 1.73 23.51
CA LEU A 238 -15.51 0.56 23.17
C LEU A 238 -15.91 -0.06 21.83
N SER A 239 -17.19 -0.10 21.49
CA SER A 239 -17.63 -0.61 20.18
C SER A 239 -17.15 0.28 19.04
N ASP A 240 -17.37 1.60 19.13
CA ASP A 240 -16.90 2.57 18.13
C ASP A 240 -15.38 2.49 17.98
N PHE A 241 -14.65 2.32 19.09
CA PHE A 241 -13.20 2.17 19.08
C PHE A 241 -12.75 0.91 18.34
N CYS A 242 -13.33 -0.25 18.68
CA CYS A 242 -12.99 -1.53 18.05
C CYS A 242 -13.31 -1.53 16.55
N LEU A 243 -14.49 -1.00 16.17
CA LEU A 243 -14.89 -0.88 14.77
C LEU A 243 -13.97 0.06 13.98
N LEU A 244 -13.55 1.18 14.58
CA LEU A 244 -12.58 2.09 13.96
C LEU A 244 -11.23 1.41 13.73
N LEU A 245 -10.71 0.67 14.72
CA LEU A 245 -9.47 -0.08 14.56
C LEU A 245 -9.57 -1.11 13.43
N ASN A 246 -10.68 -1.85 13.36
CA ASN A 246 -10.90 -2.82 12.29
C ASN A 246 -11.02 -2.14 10.92
N ASP A 247 -11.74 -1.02 10.81
CA ASP A 247 -11.80 -0.25 9.57
C ASP A 247 -10.41 0.14 9.08
N ARG A 248 -9.55 0.66 9.97
CA ARG A 248 -8.18 1.04 9.61
C ARG A 248 -7.30 -0.14 9.26
N LEU A 249 -7.53 -1.30 9.86
CA LEU A 249 -6.86 -2.53 9.47
C LEU A 249 -7.25 -2.96 8.04
N GLN A 250 -8.55 -2.92 7.71
CA GLN A 250 -9.04 -3.28 6.37
C GLN A 250 -8.68 -2.25 5.29
N ASN A 251 -8.52 -0.98 5.67
CA ASN A 251 -8.35 0.16 4.77
C ASN A 251 -7.02 0.90 4.98
N ALA A 252 -5.97 0.19 5.39
CA ALA A 252 -4.76 0.82 5.93
C ALA A 252 -3.98 1.71 4.96
N GLY A 253 -4.15 1.51 3.65
CA GLY A 253 -3.55 2.37 2.63
C GLY A 253 -4.38 3.61 2.28
N ASN A 254 -5.56 3.80 2.87
CA ASN A 254 -6.43 4.94 2.61
C ASN A 254 -6.09 6.15 3.48
N THR A 255 -5.52 5.94 4.67
CA THR A 255 -5.16 7.03 5.59
C THR A 255 -3.66 7.09 5.84
N CYS A 256 -3.22 8.24 6.33
CA CYS A 256 -1.86 8.48 6.72
C CYS A 256 -1.51 7.67 7.97
N LEU A 257 -0.46 6.86 7.85
CA LEU A 257 0.17 6.10 8.93
C LEU A 257 0.42 6.92 10.22
N MET A 258 0.70 8.22 10.09
CA MET A 258 1.14 9.09 11.20
C MET A 258 0.10 10.08 11.72
N CYS A 259 -0.89 10.47 10.90
CA CYS A 259 -1.90 11.44 11.34
C CYS A 259 -3.33 10.98 11.13
N ASP A 260 -3.53 9.78 10.57
CA ASP A 260 -4.84 9.20 10.26
C ASP A 260 -5.73 10.04 9.33
N LYS A 261 -5.14 10.99 8.58
CA LYS A 261 -5.86 11.75 7.54
C LYS A 261 -5.93 10.95 6.25
N GLU A 262 -7.05 11.03 5.54
CA GLU A 262 -7.21 10.39 4.24
C GLU A 262 -6.18 10.87 3.22
N HIS A 263 -5.71 9.93 2.41
CA HIS A 263 -4.85 10.20 1.28
C HIS A 263 -5.68 10.64 0.07
N PRO A 264 -5.20 11.62 -0.71
CA PRO A 264 -5.83 11.96 -2.00
C PRO A 264 -5.76 10.80 -2.99
N PHE A 265 -4.80 9.88 -2.79
CA PHE A 265 -4.51 8.74 -3.64
C PHE A 265 -4.25 7.50 -2.78
N PRO A 266 -5.32 6.82 -2.31
CA PRO A 266 -5.23 5.63 -1.46
C PRO A 266 -4.41 4.50 -2.10
N GLY A 267 -3.55 3.82 -1.35
CA GLY A 267 -2.77 2.67 -1.83
C GLY A 267 -3.17 1.34 -1.17
N ALA A 268 -2.43 0.27 -1.45
CA ALA A 268 -2.63 -1.03 -0.80
C ALA A 268 -1.87 -1.17 0.54
N LYS A 269 -0.87 -0.31 0.79
CA LYS A 269 0.00 -0.36 1.97
C LYS A 269 -0.15 0.90 2.84
N PRO A 270 0.02 0.80 4.17
CA PRO A 270 0.12 1.98 5.03
C PRO A 270 1.25 2.90 4.55
N THR A 271 0.96 4.20 4.44
CA THR A 271 1.94 5.19 3.97
C THR A 271 1.71 6.55 4.63
N ILE A 272 2.74 7.40 4.64
CA ILE A 272 2.65 8.75 5.19
C ILE A 272 2.09 9.74 4.17
N CYS A 273 1.48 10.82 4.65
CA CYS A 273 1.08 11.94 3.81
C CYS A 273 2.20 12.99 3.76
N ASP A 274 2.06 13.93 2.83
CA ASP A 274 3.07 14.97 2.59
C ASP A 274 3.02 16.11 3.63
N ALA A 275 2.28 15.94 4.74
CA ALA A 275 2.24 16.92 5.82
C ALA A 275 3.61 17.04 6.51
N PRO A 276 4.07 18.26 6.88
CA PRO A 276 5.40 18.45 7.43
C PRO A 276 5.71 17.59 8.67
N LEU A 277 4.76 17.44 9.59
CA LEU A 277 4.96 16.63 10.79
C LEU A 277 5.04 15.13 10.49
N CYS A 278 4.26 14.61 9.54
CA CYS A 278 4.30 13.19 9.16
C CYS A 278 5.59 12.86 8.42
N THR A 279 6.02 13.79 7.56
CA THR A 279 7.31 13.72 6.86
C THR A 279 8.46 13.74 7.87
N PHE A 280 8.41 14.66 8.84
CA PHE A 280 9.38 14.72 9.94
C PHE A 280 9.41 13.42 10.77
N GLN A 281 8.27 12.82 11.10
CA GLN A 281 8.26 11.57 11.85
C GLN A 281 8.88 10.39 11.09
N LEU A 282 8.65 10.30 9.77
CA LEU A 282 9.35 9.32 8.95
C LEU A 282 10.85 9.62 8.88
N GLU A 283 11.20 10.88 8.56
CA GLU A 283 12.57 11.23 8.18
C GLU A 283 13.50 11.44 9.38
N ASN A 284 13.00 11.93 10.50
CA ASN A 284 13.79 12.19 11.70
C ASN A 284 13.71 11.08 12.74
N LEU A 285 12.58 10.35 12.79
CA LEU A 285 12.38 9.28 13.77
C LEU A 285 12.41 7.88 13.15
N GLY A 286 12.53 7.77 11.82
CA GLY A 286 12.56 6.50 11.09
C GLY A 286 11.24 5.73 11.13
N LEU A 287 10.14 6.35 11.59
CA LEU A 287 8.88 5.63 11.79
C LEU A 287 8.28 5.23 10.43
N GLY A 288 8.14 3.92 10.20
CA GLY A 288 7.71 3.34 8.92
C GLY A 288 8.85 3.06 7.94
N ALA A 289 10.09 3.49 8.22
CA ALA A 289 11.29 3.17 7.45
C ALA A 289 11.84 1.78 7.82
N ASP A 290 11.06 0.76 7.50
CA ASP A 290 11.35 -0.63 7.85
C ASP A 290 12.29 -1.33 6.86
N LEU A 291 13.07 -2.30 7.34
CA LEU A 291 13.97 -3.14 6.54
C LEU A 291 13.52 -4.60 6.41
N SER A 292 12.32 -4.97 6.90
CA SER A 292 11.81 -6.34 6.80
C SER A 292 11.52 -6.81 5.37
N LEU A 293 11.51 -5.89 4.39
CA LEU A 293 11.40 -6.25 2.98
C LEU A 293 12.55 -7.16 2.53
N PHE A 294 13.74 -7.04 3.13
CA PHE A 294 14.83 -8.00 2.88
C PHE A 294 14.48 -9.41 3.33
N ASP A 295 13.72 -9.57 4.42
CA ASP A 295 13.28 -10.87 4.91
C ASP A 295 12.15 -11.43 4.04
N ALA A 296 11.17 -10.58 3.71
CA ALA A 296 9.98 -10.96 2.97
C ALA A 296 10.27 -11.27 1.48
N ASP A 297 11.05 -10.42 0.81
CA ASP A 297 11.39 -10.55 -0.60
C ASP A 297 12.64 -9.72 -0.95
N HIS A 298 13.83 -10.27 -0.66
CA HIS A 298 15.09 -9.59 -0.90
C HIS A 298 15.33 -9.19 -2.37
N ALA A 299 14.73 -9.91 -3.34
CA ALA A 299 14.83 -9.56 -4.76
C ALA A 299 14.03 -8.29 -5.09
N VAL A 300 12.88 -8.10 -4.47
CA VAL A 300 12.13 -6.83 -4.55
C VAL A 300 12.89 -5.71 -3.86
N ALA A 301 13.45 -5.96 -2.67
CA ALA A 301 14.29 -4.98 -1.97
C ALA A 301 15.45 -4.49 -2.86
N ASP A 302 16.16 -5.43 -3.48
CA ASP A 302 17.26 -5.18 -4.41
C ASP A 302 16.81 -4.31 -5.60
N PHE A 303 15.69 -4.67 -6.23
CA PHE A 303 15.14 -3.90 -7.35
C PHE A 303 14.80 -2.45 -6.97
N LEU A 304 14.18 -2.24 -5.80
CA LEU A 304 13.82 -0.89 -5.35
C LEU A 304 15.06 -0.03 -5.08
N LEU A 305 16.08 -0.58 -4.41
CA LEU A 305 17.36 0.11 -4.18
C LEU A 305 18.07 0.40 -5.50
N THR A 306 18.11 -0.58 -6.41
CA THR A 306 18.73 -0.44 -7.72
C THR A 306 18.07 0.65 -8.56
N ALA A 307 16.73 0.70 -8.58
CA ALA A 307 15.98 1.75 -9.27
C ALA A 307 16.20 3.13 -8.64
N ALA A 308 16.27 3.21 -7.31
CA ALA A 308 16.56 4.46 -6.59
C ALA A 308 17.97 4.99 -6.92
N VAL A 309 19.00 4.13 -6.85
CA VAL A 309 20.38 4.50 -7.21
C VAL A 309 20.47 4.89 -8.69
N ALA A 310 19.80 4.17 -9.58
CA ALA A 310 19.76 4.52 -11.00
C ALA A 310 19.14 5.91 -11.25
N ALA A 311 18.06 6.25 -10.52
CA ALA A 311 17.45 7.56 -10.60
C ALA A 311 18.39 8.66 -10.06
N CYS A 312 19.11 8.37 -8.98
CA CYS A 312 20.10 9.28 -8.37
C CYS A 312 21.34 9.51 -9.23
N ASN A 313 21.71 8.54 -10.09
CA ASN A 313 22.83 8.66 -11.00
C ASN A 313 22.48 9.39 -12.33
N ASP A 314 21.20 9.45 -12.71
CA ASP A 314 20.75 10.10 -13.95
C ASP A 314 20.45 11.60 -13.77
N THR A 315 21.51 12.39 -13.75
CA THR A 315 21.45 13.86 -13.55
C THR A 315 20.65 14.59 -14.64
N LEU A 316 20.60 14.07 -15.87
CA LEU A 316 19.79 14.65 -16.94
C LEU A 316 18.31 14.43 -16.65
N ARG A 317 17.95 13.24 -16.17
CA ARG A 317 16.55 12.92 -15.89
C ARG A 317 16.01 13.62 -14.65
N GLN A 318 16.85 13.87 -13.64
CA GLN A 318 16.46 14.59 -12.42
C GLN A 318 15.88 15.98 -12.67
N LYS A 319 16.32 16.69 -13.71
CA LYS A 319 15.77 18.00 -14.08
C LYS A 319 14.33 17.91 -14.61
N ALA A 320 14.04 16.82 -15.32
CA ALA A 320 12.77 16.58 -15.99
C ALA A 320 11.76 15.84 -15.09
N SER A 321 12.26 14.97 -14.21
CA SER A 321 11.49 14.15 -13.29
C SER A 321 12.24 14.17 -11.95
N PRO A 322 12.02 15.21 -11.12
CA PRO A 322 12.72 15.37 -9.86
C PRO A 322 12.40 14.21 -8.90
N LEU A 323 13.37 13.89 -8.05
CA LEU A 323 13.22 12.90 -7.00
C LEU A 323 12.83 13.60 -5.71
N SER A 324 11.84 13.05 -5.01
CA SER A 324 11.63 13.39 -3.61
C SER A 324 12.84 12.87 -2.82
N MET A 325 13.50 13.73 -2.05
CA MET A 325 14.66 13.37 -1.23
C MET A 325 14.30 13.52 0.25
N PRO A 326 14.89 12.70 1.14
CA PRO A 326 14.73 12.90 2.57
C PRO A 326 15.32 14.25 3.00
N ILE A 327 14.66 14.95 3.93
CA ILE A 327 15.01 16.33 4.31
C ILE A 327 16.24 16.41 5.21
N LYS A 328 16.53 15.38 6.03
CA LYS A 328 17.57 15.48 7.07
C LYS A 328 18.54 14.29 7.13
N ARG A 329 19.83 14.58 6.96
CA ARG A 329 20.99 13.72 7.24
C ARG A 329 21.36 13.74 8.73
N VAL A 330 22.14 12.75 9.21
CA VAL A 330 22.73 12.78 10.57
C VAL A 330 23.58 14.05 10.81
N ASP A 331 24.14 14.64 9.75
CA ASP A 331 24.93 15.88 9.81
C ASP A 331 24.11 17.17 9.52
N ASP A 332 22.78 17.12 9.63
CA ASP A 332 21.83 18.23 9.43
C ASP A 332 21.83 18.88 8.03
N LYS A 333 22.51 18.28 7.04
CA LYS A 333 22.46 18.73 5.64
C LYS A 333 21.31 18.04 4.87
N PRO A 334 20.72 18.69 3.85
CA PRO A 334 19.81 18.00 2.96
C PRO A 334 20.55 16.96 2.12
N TYR A 335 19.95 15.80 1.88
CA TYR A 335 20.50 14.84 0.93
C TYR A 335 20.43 15.40 -0.48
N VAL A 336 21.55 15.33 -1.21
CA VAL A 336 21.52 15.43 -2.68
C VAL A 336 21.47 14.04 -3.30
N PRO A 337 20.97 13.87 -4.54
CA PRO A 337 20.86 12.54 -5.17
C PRO A 337 22.17 11.74 -5.15
N LYS A 338 23.31 12.43 -5.34
CA LYS A 338 24.63 11.80 -5.29
C LYS A 338 24.94 11.18 -3.92
N ASP A 339 24.59 11.84 -2.83
CA ASP A 339 24.81 11.30 -1.49
C ASP A 339 24.07 9.98 -1.30
N VAL A 340 22.80 9.95 -1.70
CA VAL A 340 21.94 8.76 -1.61
C VAL A 340 22.52 7.62 -2.44
N ALA A 341 22.96 7.88 -3.66
CA ALA A 341 23.63 6.88 -4.50
C ALA A 341 24.91 6.34 -3.84
N ASP A 342 25.79 7.23 -3.37
CA ASP A 342 27.09 6.87 -2.78
C ASP A 342 26.95 6.10 -1.45
N ILE A 343 25.92 6.38 -0.66
CA ILE A 343 25.64 5.69 0.61
C ILE A 343 25.03 4.31 0.34
N LEU A 344 23.99 4.22 -0.49
CA LEU A 344 23.35 2.94 -0.83
C LEU A 344 24.32 1.99 -1.55
N ASP A 345 25.27 2.51 -2.33
CA ASP A 345 26.32 1.71 -2.98
C ASP A 345 27.28 1.01 -2.01
N ARG A 346 27.31 1.38 -0.73
CA ARG A 346 28.14 0.70 0.28
C ARG A 346 27.46 -0.55 0.83
N LEU A 347 26.15 -0.68 0.65
CA LEU A 347 25.41 -1.83 1.14
C LEU A 347 25.94 -3.12 0.49
N PRO A 348 26.07 -4.23 1.28
CA PRO A 348 26.40 -5.54 0.75
C PRO A 348 25.20 -6.11 -0.01
N THR A 349 25.36 -7.26 -0.67
CA THR A 349 24.29 -7.86 -1.46
C THR A 349 22.99 -8.03 -0.66
N SER A 350 21.84 -7.95 -1.34
CA SER A 350 20.52 -8.15 -0.72
C SER A 350 20.38 -9.51 -0.02
N GLU A 351 21.02 -10.56 -0.55
CA GLU A 351 21.17 -11.88 0.08
C GLU A 351 21.94 -11.81 1.41
N ALA A 352 23.09 -11.13 1.45
CA ALA A 352 23.84 -10.97 2.70
C ALA A 352 23.06 -10.16 3.75
N LEU A 353 22.28 -9.16 3.32
CA LEU A 353 21.40 -8.41 4.20
C LEU A 353 20.24 -9.28 4.72
N GLN A 354 19.67 -10.15 3.90
CA GLN A 354 18.66 -11.12 4.32
C GLN A 354 19.25 -12.07 5.37
N ASP A 355 20.40 -12.70 5.07
CA ASP A 355 21.10 -13.65 5.95
C ASP A 355 21.49 -13.06 7.30
N ALA A 356 21.79 -11.75 7.34
CA ALA A 356 22.12 -11.06 8.59
C ALA A 356 20.95 -11.01 9.60
N GLY A 357 19.71 -11.23 9.17
CA GLY A 357 18.51 -11.26 10.02
C GLY A 357 18.44 -10.08 11.00
N SER A 358 18.34 -10.38 12.30
CA SER A 358 18.28 -9.36 13.36
C SER A 358 19.56 -8.51 13.49
N GLY A 359 20.71 -8.99 13.01
CA GLY A 359 21.97 -8.26 13.00
C GLY A 359 22.11 -7.26 11.84
N ARG A 360 21.13 -7.21 10.92
CA ARG A 360 21.18 -6.36 9.71
C ARG A 360 21.41 -4.89 9.99
N ILE A 361 20.70 -4.32 10.97
CA ILE A 361 20.80 -2.87 11.27
C ILE A 361 22.21 -2.54 11.77
N GLU A 362 22.78 -3.38 12.63
CA GLU A 362 24.15 -3.20 13.12
C GLU A 362 25.16 -3.31 11.97
N LEU A 363 25.02 -4.32 11.10
CA LEU A 363 25.85 -4.49 9.92
C LEU A 363 25.82 -3.27 9.00
N ILE A 364 24.63 -2.73 8.69
CA ILE A 364 24.49 -1.57 7.82
C ILE A 364 25.07 -0.32 8.48
N ASN A 365 24.77 -0.08 9.76
CA ASN A 365 25.24 1.11 10.47
C ASN A 365 26.77 1.14 10.66
N GLN A 366 27.44 -0.02 10.64
CA GLN A 366 28.90 -0.10 10.61
C GLN A 366 29.50 0.38 9.28
N LEU A 367 28.74 0.31 8.17
CA LEU A 367 29.17 0.75 6.85
C LEU A 367 28.92 2.24 6.64
N ASP A 368 27.73 2.70 7.05
CA ASP A 368 27.32 4.10 7.00
C ASP A 368 26.13 4.32 7.94
N SER A 369 26.16 5.39 8.74
CA SER A 369 25.10 5.68 9.73
C SER A 369 23.74 5.97 9.10
N ASP A 370 23.72 6.43 7.85
CA ASP A 370 22.50 6.85 7.15
C ASP A 370 21.91 5.74 6.29
N ALA A 371 22.68 4.68 5.98
CA ALA A 371 22.29 3.67 5.03
C ALA A 371 21.03 2.88 5.44
N SER A 372 20.87 2.58 6.73
CA SER A 372 19.67 1.89 7.24
C SER A 372 18.42 2.74 7.00
N PHE A 373 18.50 4.03 7.33
CA PHE A 373 17.41 4.97 7.14
C PHE A 373 17.08 5.15 5.66
N LEU A 374 18.09 5.36 4.80
CA LEU A 374 17.87 5.56 3.37
C LEU A 374 17.24 4.34 2.69
N ALA A 375 17.69 3.13 3.02
CA ALA A 375 17.09 1.90 2.50
C ALA A 375 15.63 1.76 2.96
N GLY A 376 15.37 1.95 4.25
CA GLY A 376 14.02 1.93 4.80
C GLY A 376 13.11 3.01 4.20
N TRP A 377 13.64 4.21 3.97
CA TRP A 377 12.93 5.31 3.31
C TRP A 377 12.57 4.96 1.87
N VAL A 378 13.46 4.35 1.09
CA VAL A 378 13.15 3.87 -0.28
C VAL A 378 11.96 2.90 -0.24
N PHE A 379 11.96 1.95 0.70
CA PHE A 379 10.89 0.96 0.83
C PHE A 379 9.57 1.59 1.30
N ALA A 380 9.61 2.40 2.36
CA ALA A 380 8.46 3.04 2.97
C ALA A 380 7.70 3.89 1.96
N THR A 381 8.43 4.75 1.26
CA THR A 381 7.84 5.72 0.35
C THR A 381 7.37 5.07 -0.96
N ASN A 382 7.71 3.81 -1.24
CA ASN A 382 7.49 3.16 -2.55
C ASN A 382 6.05 3.17 -3.09
N ARG A 383 4.94 3.27 -2.37
CA ARG A 383 3.54 3.14 -2.90
C ARG A 383 3.19 1.86 -3.72
N ALA A 384 4.01 1.38 -4.65
CA ALA A 384 3.82 0.11 -5.34
C ALA A 384 3.92 -1.08 -4.37
N HIS A 385 3.10 -2.10 -4.60
CA HIS A 385 3.16 -3.41 -3.93
C HIS A 385 3.65 -4.39 -4.97
N ILE A 386 4.87 -4.87 -4.75
CA ILE A 386 5.64 -5.64 -5.71
C ILE A 386 6.02 -6.95 -5.00
N VAL A 387 5.83 -8.06 -5.70
CA VAL A 387 6.24 -9.38 -5.22
C VAL A 387 7.01 -10.09 -6.31
N SER A 388 7.97 -10.90 -5.95
CA SER A 388 8.67 -11.79 -6.88
C SER A 388 7.68 -12.76 -7.51
N LEU A 389 7.76 -12.88 -8.84
CA LEU A 389 6.89 -13.76 -9.61
C LEU A 389 7.31 -15.22 -9.39
N PRO A 390 6.43 -16.10 -8.91
CA PRO A 390 6.86 -17.44 -8.58
C PRO A 390 7.18 -18.30 -9.80
N PRO A 391 7.92 -19.40 -9.62
CA PRO A 391 8.35 -20.25 -10.72
C PRO A 391 7.16 -20.76 -11.56
N GLY A 392 7.32 -20.80 -12.89
CA GLY A 392 6.31 -21.34 -13.82
C GLY A 392 5.27 -20.35 -14.36
N GLN A 393 5.15 -19.13 -13.82
CA GLN A 393 4.32 -18.08 -14.44
C GLN A 393 5.09 -17.34 -15.54
N LEU A 394 4.41 -16.93 -16.62
CA LEU A 394 4.97 -16.12 -17.72
C LEU A 394 6.30 -16.69 -18.27
N THR A 395 6.40 -18.00 -18.42
CA THR A 395 7.62 -18.70 -18.89
C THR A 395 7.99 -18.34 -20.34
N SER A 396 7.03 -17.86 -21.13
CA SER A 396 7.23 -17.35 -22.48
C SER A 396 8.01 -16.04 -22.54
N MET A 397 8.10 -15.30 -21.42
CA MET A 397 8.99 -14.14 -21.24
C MET A 397 10.04 -14.48 -20.18
N PRO A 398 11.09 -15.26 -20.53
CA PRO A 398 12.14 -15.59 -19.58
C PRO A 398 12.92 -14.33 -19.21
N ALA A 399 13.10 -14.11 -17.91
CA ALA A 399 13.98 -13.10 -17.34
C ALA A 399 14.58 -13.66 -16.03
N PRO A 400 15.83 -13.33 -15.69
CA PRO A 400 16.43 -13.73 -14.41
C PRO A 400 15.60 -13.28 -13.22
N TYR A 401 15.04 -12.07 -13.29
CA TYR A 401 14.22 -11.47 -12.24
C TYR A 401 12.89 -11.00 -12.81
N ARG A 402 11.80 -11.43 -12.17
CA ARG A 402 10.43 -11.20 -12.60
C ARG A 402 9.61 -10.79 -11.40
N PHE A 403 8.85 -9.72 -11.55
CA PHE A 403 8.05 -9.17 -10.47
C PHE A 403 6.61 -9.00 -10.92
N GLN A 404 5.67 -9.25 -10.02
CA GLN A 404 4.27 -8.92 -10.17
C GLN A 404 3.97 -7.64 -9.40
N ILE A 405 3.19 -6.75 -10.02
CA ILE A 405 2.77 -5.48 -9.45
C ILE A 405 1.27 -5.54 -9.20
N HIS A 406 0.90 -5.25 -7.96
CA HIS A 406 -0.48 -5.27 -7.51
C HIS A 406 -1.09 -3.88 -7.32
N THR A 407 -0.36 -2.83 -7.66
CA THR A 407 -0.79 -1.47 -7.33
C THR A 407 -1.50 -0.72 -8.41
N SER A 408 -2.59 -0.11 -7.97
CA SER A 408 -3.07 1.18 -8.41
C SER A 408 -3.76 1.82 -7.21
N THR A 409 -4.03 3.12 -7.24
CA THR A 409 -4.87 3.69 -6.19
C THR A 409 -6.26 3.08 -6.25
N ARG A 410 -7.01 2.96 -5.15
CA ARG A 410 -8.38 2.40 -5.21
C ARG A 410 -9.22 3.06 -6.32
N LYS A 411 -9.14 4.39 -6.42
CA LYS A 411 -9.79 5.19 -7.47
C LYS A 411 -9.29 4.88 -8.89
N HIS A 412 -8.00 4.62 -9.09
CA HIS A 412 -7.44 4.22 -10.38
C HIS A 412 -7.83 2.78 -10.73
N ALA A 413 -7.78 1.87 -9.75
CA ALA A 413 -8.19 0.47 -9.88
C ALA A 413 -9.65 0.38 -10.32
N GLU A 414 -10.53 1.11 -9.63
CA GLU A 414 -11.96 1.18 -9.92
C GLU A 414 -12.22 1.65 -11.36
N LYS A 415 -11.55 2.72 -11.80
CA LYS A 415 -11.69 3.24 -13.17
C LYS A 415 -11.16 2.28 -14.22
N PHE A 416 -10.03 1.62 -13.94
CA PHE A 416 -9.46 0.64 -14.86
C PHE A 416 -10.35 -0.59 -14.99
N GLU A 417 -10.79 -1.17 -13.88
CA GLU A 417 -11.66 -2.35 -13.88
C GLU A 417 -13.04 -2.02 -14.49
N ALA A 418 -13.52 -0.78 -14.32
CA ALA A 418 -14.68 -0.25 -15.04
C ALA A 418 -14.50 -0.33 -16.57
N LEU A 419 -13.42 0.25 -17.10
CA LEU A 419 -13.11 0.21 -18.54
C LEU A 419 -12.92 -1.23 -19.04
N ARG A 420 -12.21 -2.06 -18.27
CA ARG A 420 -11.97 -3.47 -18.59
C ARG A 420 -13.27 -4.27 -18.63
N ALA A 421 -14.17 -4.08 -17.67
CA ALA A 421 -15.45 -4.77 -17.63
C ALA A 421 -16.35 -4.38 -18.81
N ALA A 422 -16.32 -3.10 -19.22
CA ALA A 422 -17.13 -2.58 -20.32
C ALA A 422 -16.61 -2.96 -21.71
N HIS A 423 -15.29 -3.00 -21.90
CA HIS A 423 -14.68 -3.04 -23.23
C HIS A 423 -13.63 -4.16 -23.40
N GLY A 424 -13.37 -4.94 -22.37
CA GLY A 424 -12.26 -5.89 -22.31
C GLY A 424 -10.90 -5.19 -22.18
N SER A 425 -9.85 -6.00 -22.09
CA SER A 425 -8.47 -5.54 -22.00
C SER A 425 -7.54 -6.41 -22.85
N PHE A 426 -6.30 -5.94 -23.03
CA PHE A 426 -5.21 -6.71 -23.65
C PHE A 426 -3.87 -6.33 -23.03
N LEU A 427 -2.85 -7.17 -23.20
CA LEU A 427 -1.50 -6.90 -22.70
C LEU A 427 -0.65 -6.18 -23.74
N ALA A 428 0.22 -5.28 -23.29
CA ALA A 428 1.21 -4.57 -24.08
C ALA A 428 2.48 -4.32 -23.26
N PHE A 429 3.63 -4.20 -23.92
CA PHE A 429 4.91 -3.91 -23.28
C PHE A 429 5.17 -2.40 -23.17
N HIS A 430 5.85 -2.00 -22.11
CA HIS A 430 6.38 -0.66 -21.90
C HIS A 430 7.87 -0.74 -21.60
N GLY A 431 8.68 0.04 -22.31
CA GLY A 431 10.11 0.18 -22.05
C GLY A 431 10.43 1.56 -21.51
N SER A 432 11.25 1.61 -20.46
CA SER A 432 11.72 2.87 -19.88
C SER A 432 13.15 2.73 -19.36
N SER A 433 13.85 3.86 -19.23
CA SER A 433 15.15 3.93 -18.57
C SER A 433 15.08 3.36 -17.16
N MET A 434 16.17 2.72 -16.68
CA MET A 434 16.21 2.23 -15.30
C MET A 434 15.94 3.36 -14.28
N SER A 435 16.43 4.56 -14.57
CA SER A 435 16.22 5.79 -13.79
C SER A 435 14.77 6.24 -13.65
N ASN A 436 13.86 5.80 -14.53
CA ASN A 436 12.45 6.19 -14.46
C ASN A 436 11.62 5.29 -13.54
N TRP A 437 12.05 4.04 -13.30
CA TRP A 437 11.23 3.08 -12.57
C TRP A 437 11.00 3.50 -11.12
N HIS A 438 11.95 4.20 -10.49
CA HIS A 438 11.75 4.75 -9.16
C HIS A 438 10.50 5.65 -9.09
N ASN A 439 10.30 6.55 -10.05
CA ASN A 439 9.13 7.43 -10.08
C ASN A 439 7.87 6.73 -10.63
N ILE A 440 8.01 5.84 -11.64
CA ILE A 440 6.87 5.08 -12.19
C ILE A 440 6.20 4.24 -11.10
N LEU A 441 6.97 3.60 -10.21
CA LEU A 441 6.42 2.79 -9.11
C LEU A 441 5.68 3.64 -8.07
N ARG A 442 6.03 4.92 -7.94
CA ARG A 442 5.42 5.85 -6.98
C ARG A 442 4.20 6.58 -7.53
N GLN A 443 4.16 6.79 -8.85
CA GLN A 443 3.19 7.68 -9.50
C GLN A 443 2.35 7.00 -10.59
N ASN A 444 2.59 5.71 -10.87
CA ASN A 444 2.12 4.99 -12.06
C ASN A 444 2.72 5.54 -13.37
N LEU A 445 2.41 4.89 -14.49
CA LEU A 445 2.74 5.39 -15.83
C LEU A 445 1.98 6.69 -16.11
N LYS A 446 2.69 7.68 -16.63
CA LYS A 446 2.16 9.03 -16.91
C LYS A 446 2.19 9.36 -18.39
N ASN A 447 1.15 10.04 -18.86
CA ASN A 447 1.19 10.70 -20.16
C ASN A 447 2.12 11.92 -20.05
N ALA A 448 3.37 11.74 -20.47
CA ALA A 448 4.40 12.77 -20.37
C ALA A 448 4.42 13.74 -21.57
N SER A 449 3.49 13.61 -22.52
CA SER A 449 3.46 14.43 -23.75
C SER A 449 3.42 15.92 -23.41
N HIS A 450 4.25 16.73 -24.09
CA HIS A 450 4.35 18.19 -23.87
C HIS A 450 4.75 18.62 -22.44
N THR A 451 5.31 17.70 -21.64
CA THR A 451 5.88 18.02 -20.33
C THR A 451 7.41 17.89 -20.37
N PRO A 452 8.14 18.45 -19.38
CA PRO A 452 9.57 18.18 -19.22
C PRO A 452 9.91 16.68 -19.13
N MET A 453 8.96 15.84 -18.69
CA MET A 453 9.16 14.40 -18.57
C MET A 453 9.22 13.66 -19.92
N MET A 454 8.89 14.30 -21.04
CA MET A 454 8.92 13.67 -22.37
C MET A 454 10.35 13.33 -22.81
N SER A 455 10.69 12.03 -22.87
CA SER A 455 12.02 11.55 -23.28
C SER A 455 12.09 11.03 -24.72
N ALA A 456 10.93 10.78 -25.33
CA ALA A 456 10.75 10.43 -26.73
C ALA A 456 9.59 11.27 -27.29
N GLY A 457 9.66 11.67 -28.57
CA GLY A 457 8.65 12.52 -29.17
C GLY A 457 7.28 11.83 -29.33
N ALA A 458 6.20 12.62 -29.34
CA ALA A 458 4.82 12.17 -29.50
C ALA A 458 4.42 11.96 -30.98
N ALA A 459 5.22 11.20 -31.74
CA ALA A 459 5.09 11.07 -33.21
C ALA A 459 3.76 10.47 -33.71
N TYR A 460 3.06 9.75 -32.83
CA TYR A 460 1.79 9.07 -33.10
C TYR A 460 0.62 9.64 -32.28
N GLY A 461 0.80 10.82 -31.69
CA GLY A 461 -0.17 11.46 -30.82
C GLY A 461 0.23 11.46 -29.36
N GLU A 462 -0.49 12.24 -28.56
CA GLU A 462 -0.22 12.42 -27.13
C GLU A 462 -0.66 11.19 -26.33
N GLY A 463 0.26 10.59 -25.59
CA GLY A 463 -0.08 9.47 -24.72
C GLY A 463 1.10 8.71 -24.15
N ILE A 464 0.75 7.66 -23.41
CA ILE A 464 1.66 6.63 -22.94
C ILE A 464 1.94 5.69 -24.12
N TYR A 465 3.22 5.56 -24.47
CA TYR A 465 3.67 4.68 -25.54
C TYR A 465 3.91 3.26 -25.02
N LEU A 466 3.25 2.32 -25.68
CA LEU A 466 3.34 0.88 -25.45
C LEU A 466 3.61 0.16 -26.78
N ALA A 467 4.00 -1.11 -26.71
CA ALA A 467 4.24 -1.94 -27.89
C ALA A 467 3.59 -3.32 -27.75
N ASP A 468 3.15 -3.89 -28.86
CA ASP A 468 2.68 -5.27 -28.90
C ASP A 468 3.81 -6.31 -28.76
N ASN A 469 5.08 -5.88 -28.90
CA ASN A 469 6.24 -6.74 -28.86
C ASN A 469 7.34 -6.16 -27.94
N SER A 470 7.96 -7.03 -27.15
CA SER A 470 9.00 -6.64 -26.19
C SER A 470 10.26 -6.08 -26.85
N GLY A 471 10.54 -6.47 -28.10
CA GLY A 471 11.70 -6.01 -28.86
C GLY A 471 11.66 -4.51 -29.13
N LEU A 472 10.50 -3.98 -29.50
CA LEU A 472 10.28 -2.55 -29.66
C LEU A 472 10.37 -1.83 -28.32
N SER A 473 9.74 -2.35 -27.26
CA SER A 473 9.88 -1.73 -25.92
C SER A 473 11.34 -1.72 -25.43
N ARG A 474 12.14 -2.76 -25.73
CA ARG A 474 13.57 -2.83 -25.40
C ARG A 474 14.36 -1.65 -25.97
N THR A 475 14.00 -1.08 -27.13
CA THR A 475 14.72 0.08 -27.69
C THR A 475 14.56 1.35 -26.85
N TYR A 476 13.52 1.38 -26.00
CA TYR A 476 13.26 2.50 -25.07
C TYR A 476 13.81 2.23 -23.66
N THR A 477 14.32 1.02 -23.38
CA THR A 477 15.04 0.75 -22.13
C THR A 477 16.48 1.20 -22.25
N ARG A 478 16.88 2.19 -21.45
CA ARG A 478 18.27 2.64 -21.36
C ARG A 478 18.91 2.01 -20.11
N PRO A 479 20.06 1.32 -20.26
CA PRO A 479 20.85 0.90 -19.11
C PRO A 479 21.33 2.13 -18.34
N THR A 480 21.16 2.12 -17.01
CA THR A 480 21.64 3.17 -16.11
C THR A 480 22.36 2.50 -14.95
N SER A 481 23.42 3.12 -14.44
CA SER A 481 24.16 2.59 -13.28
C SER A 481 23.24 2.54 -12.06
N GLY A 482 22.88 1.33 -11.65
CA GLY A 482 22.14 1.05 -10.43
C GLY A 482 23.06 0.78 -9.25
N TRP A 483 22.53 0.08 -8.26
CA TRP A 483 23.24 -0.31 -7.05
C TRP A 483 24.37 -1.29 -7.37
N LYS A 484 25.61 -0.98 -6.94
CA LYS A 484 26.81 -1.77 -7.32
C LYS A 484 26.77 -3.24 -6.89
N SER A 485 26.21 -3.52 -5.71
CA SER A 485 26.10 -4.88 -5.14
C SER A 485 24.81 -5.59 -5.57
N SER A 486 24.04 -5.01 -6.48
CA SER A 486 22.77 -5.57 -6.94
C SER A 486 22.95 -6.92 -7.62
N MET A 487 22.08 -7.87 -7.29
CA MET A 487 22.00 -9.13 -8.01
C MET A 487 21.48 -8.96 -9.46
N LEU A 488 20.82 -7.84 -9.76
CA LEU A 488 20.34 -7.49 -11.10
C LEU A 488 21.49 -7.07 -12.05
N GLY A 489 22.70 -6.90 -11.49
CA GLY A 489 23.87 -6.34 -12.17
C GLY A 489 23.92 -4.82 -12.08
N THR A 490 25.07 -4.24 -12.42
CA THR A 490 25.34 -2.81 -12.22
C THR A 490 24.61 -1.88 -13.17
N MET A 491 24.16 -2.36 -14.32
CA MET A 491 23.41 -1.57 -15.31
C MET A 491 22.19 -2.34 -15.83
N PRO A 492 21.21 -2.68 -14.97
CA PRO A 492 20.09 -3.49 -15.40
C PRO A 492 19.18 -2.70 -16.34
N VAL A 493 18.37 -3.44 -17.09
CA VAL A 493 17.29 -2.91 -17.92
C VAL A 493 15.99 -3.59 -17.54
N CYS A 494 14.91 -2.83 -17.54
CA CYS A 494 13.60 -3.28 -17.07
C CYS A 494 12.54 -2.99 -18.12
N ILE A 495 11.71 -4.00 -18.40
CA ILE A 495 10.55 -3.93 -19.30
C ILE A 495 9.30 -4.22 -18.47
N GLY A 496 8.31 -3.35 -18.58
CA GLY A 496 7.00 -3.55 -17.98
C GLY A 496 6.04 -4.26 -18.92
N LEU A 497 5.18 -5.12 -18.36
CA LEU A 497 3.96 -5.61 -19.01
C LEU A 497 2.76 -4.87 -18.42
N VAL A 498 2.02 -4.24 -19.30
CA VAL A 498 0.91 -3.35 -18.99
C VAL A 498 -0.36 -3.98 -19.51
N GLU A 499 -1.37 -4.08 -18.65
CA GLU A 499 -2.73 -4.37 -19.06
C GLU A 499 -3.39 -3.07 -19.51
N VAL A 500 -3.99 -3.09 -20.69
CA VAL A 500 -4.61 -1.94 -21.34
C VAL A 500 -6.09 -2.22 -21.51
N ALA A 501 -6.94 -1.46 -20.83
CA ALA A 501 -8.38 -1.52 -21.03
C ALA A 501 -8.75 -0.85 -22.36
N ASN A 502 -9.58 -1.49 -23.17
CA ASN A 502 -9.99 -0.91 -24.45
C ASN A 502 -10.84 0.35 -24.21
N SER A 503 -10.60 1.41 -25.00
CA SER A 503 -11.43 2.62 -25.00
C SER A 503 -11.19 3.42 -26.28
N SER A 504 -11.99 4.47 -26.52
CA SER A 504 -11.77 5.42 -27.63
C SER A 504 -10.44 6.19 -27.51
N ARG A 505 -9.79 6.14 -26.35
CA ARG A 505 -8.53 6.83 -26.02
C ARG A 505 -7.29 5.95 -26.19
N VAL A 506 -7.46 4.74 -26.72
CA VAL A 506 -6.39 3.78 -27.04
C VAL A 506 -6.26 3.67 -28.56
N HIS A 507 -5.11 4.05 -29.09
CA HIS A 507 -4.84 4.04 -30.52
C HIS A 507 -3.76 2.99 -30.85
N LYS A 508 -4.08 2.08 -31.76
CA LYS A 508 -3.14 1.07 -32.27
C LYS A 508 -2.66 1.52 -33.65
N HIS A 509 -1.35 1.61 -33.82
CA HIS A 509 -0.70 2.08 -35.05
C HIS A 509 0.05 0.94 -35.74
N ALA A 510 0.62 1.23 -36.91
CA ALA A 510 1.49 0.30 -37.61
C ALA A 510 2.70 -0.11 -36.75
N HIS A 511 3.32 -1.25 -37.10
CA HIS A 511 4.51 -1.79 -36.44
C HIS A 511 4.34 -2.09 -34.94
N GLY A 512 3.09 -2.28 -34.49
CA GLY A 512 2.81 -2.71 -33.12
C GLY A 512 2.87 -1.59 -32.09
N ILE A 513 2.90 -0.33 -32.50
CA ILE A 513 2.90 0.84 -31.62
C ILE A 513 1.49 1.08 -31.08
N ILE A 514 1.39 1.31 -29.77
CA ILE A 514 0.13 1.59 -29.09
C ILE A 514 0.30 2.90 -28.30
N VAL A 515 -0.62 3.84 -28.48
CA VAL A 515 -0.64 5.12 -27.77
C VAL A 515 -1.90 5.20 -26.93
N VAL A 516 -1.74 5.42 -25.62
CA VAL A 516 -2.86 5.51 -24.68
C VAL A 516 -2.90 6.91 -24.06
N SER A 517 -3.92 7.71 -24.39
CA SER A 517 -4.04 9.08 -23.89
C SER A 517 -4.68 9.18 -22.50
N ASP A 518 -5.34 8.10 -22.04
CA ASP A 518 -5.96 8.00 -20.71
C ASP A 518 -5.11 7.18 -19.75
N GLU A 519 -4.57 7.81 -18.70
CA GLU A 519 -3.79 7.11 -17.68
C GLU A 519 -4.62 6.04 -16.96
N ASN A 520 -5.94 6.20 -16.83
CA ASN A 520 -6.81 5.22 -16.15
C ASN A 520 -7.07 3.97 -17.00
N ALA A 521 -6.69 3.98 -18.29
CA ALA A 521 -6.83 2.84 -19.18
C ALA A 521 -5.61 1.90 -19.14
N VAL A 522 -4.58 2.21 -18.35
CA VAL A 522 -3.38 1.37 -18.19
C VAL A 522 -3.19 0.91 -16.75
N MET A 523 -2.75 -0.34 -16.61
CA MET A 523 -2.30 -0.87 -15.33
C MET A 523 -1.02 -1.68 -15.51
N LEU A 524 0.05 -1.27 -14.84
CA LEU A 524 1.30 -1.99 -14.84
C LEU A 524 1.13 -3.29 -14.01
N ARG A 525 1.38 -4.45 -14.62
CA ARG A 525 1.13 -5.76 -14.01
C ARG A 525 2.39 -6.53 -13.68
N TYR A 526 3.40 -6.44 -14.55
CA TYR A 526 4.63 -7.22 -14.36
C TYR A 526 5.86 -6.40 -14.75
N LEU A 527 6.99 -6.73 -14.15
CA LEU A 527 8.31 -6.26 -14.55
C LEU A 527 9.22 -7.44 -14.88
N PHE A 528 9.98 -7.31 -15.96
CA PHE A 528 11.02 -8.22 -16.36
C PHE A 528 12.35 -7.48 -16.34
N VAL A 529 13.27 -7.92 -15.49
CA VAL A 529 14.56 -7.26 -15.30
C VAL A 529 15.69 -8.16 -15.80
N TYR A 530 16.58 -7.54 -16.57
CA TYR A 530 17.70 -8.19 -17.22
C TYR A 530 18.99 -7.42 -16.91
N PRO A 531 20.12 -8.10 -16.69
CA PRO A 531 21.43 -7.48 -16.81
C PRO A 531 21.61 -6.83 -18.20
N ALA A 532 22.33 -5.70 -18.28
CA ALA A 532 22.46 -4.90 -19.50
C ALA A 532 22.79 -5.71 -20.76
N MET A 533 23.76 -6.62 -20.62
CA MET A 533 24.34 -7.42 -21.71
C MET A 533 23.50 -8.64 -22.07
N GLU A 534 22.47 -8.96 -21.28
CA GLU A 534 21.61 -10.10 -21.54
C GLU A 534 20.57 -9.76 -22.62
N LYS A 535 20.35 -10.72 -23.52
CA LYS A 535 19.42 -10.56 -24.62
C LYS A 535 18.00 -10.64 -24.09
N VAL A 536 17.23 -9.56 -24.26
CA VAL A 536 15.78 -9.62 -24.06
C VAL A 536 15.13 -10.45 -25.17
N PRO A 537 14.33 -11.47 -24.83
CA PRO A 537 13.58 -12.23 -25.80
C PRO A 537 12.55 -11.33 -26.50
N VAL A 538 12.37 -11.53 -27.81
CA VAL A 538 11.32 -10.85 -28.58
C VAL A 538 10.05 -11.68 -28.47
N VAL A 539 9.07 -11.15 -27.74
CA VAL A 539 7.82 -11.82 -27.42
C VAL A 539 6.67 -10.91 -27.83
N ILE A 540 5.63 -11.46 -28.43
CA ILE A 540 4.40 -10.73 -28.71
C ILE A 540 3.51 -10.82 -27.47
N ALA A 541 3.03 -9.69 -26.96
CA ALA A 541 2.24 -9.62 -25.74
C ALA A 541 0.98 -10.51 -25.81
N LYS A 542 0.35 -10.61 -26.98
CA LYS A 542 -0.84 -11.46 -27.20
C LYS A 542 -0.59 -12.97 -27.05
N SER A 543 0.66 -13.42 -27.18
CA SER A 543 1.03 -14.84 -27.01
C SER A 543 1.45 -15.17 -25.58
N LEU A 544 1.47 -14.17 -24.68
CA LEU A 544 1.68 -14.43 -23.28
C LEU A 544 0.43 -15.07 -22.70
N GLU A 545 0.52 -16.35 -22.40
CA GLU A 545 -0.39 -17.00 -21.48
C GLU A 545 -0.01 -16.52 -20.07
N THR A 546 -0.66 -15.46 -19.59
CA THR A 546 -0.76 -15.27 -18.14
C THR A 546 -1.48 -16.50 -17.60
N GLN A 547 -1.03 -17.06 -16.48
CA GLN A 547 -1.86 -18.05 -15.77
C GLN A 547 -3.25 -17.42 -15.67
N ARG A 548 -4.28 -18.19 -16.06
CA ARG A 548 -5.68 -17.73 -16.12
C ARG A 548 -6.18 -17.17 -14.79
N TYR A 549 -5.40 -17.32 -13.73
CA TYR A 549 -5.72 -16.87 -12.40
C TYR A 549 -4.66 -15.93 -11.86
N ARG A 550 -5.10 -14.81 -11.26
CA ARG A 550 -4.27 -13.74 -10.71
C ARG A 550 -3.58 -14.12 -9.39
N ASN A 551 -4.09 -15.15 -8.73
CA ASN A 551 -3.61 -15.64 -7.44
C ASN A 551 -3.02 -17.03 -7.53
N GLN A 552 -2.22 -17.37 -6.51
CA GLN A 552 -1.62 -18.70 -6.34
C GLN A 552 -2.30 -19.51 -5.24
N THR A 553 -2.85 -18.80 -4.27
CA THR A 553 -3.64 -19.34 -3.16
C THR A 553 -4.89 -18.52 -2.95
N THR A 554 -5.93 -19.09 -2.35
CA THR A 554 -7.15 -18.35 -1.97
C THR A 554 -6.86 -17.37 -0.82
N ILE A 555 -7.73 -16.38 -0.60
CA ILE A 555 -7.45 -15.25 0.31
C ILE A 555 -7.56 -15.69 1.78
N ALA A 556 -8.67 -16.29 2.14
CA ALA A 556 -8.95 -16.67 3.51
C ALA A 556 -8.25 -17.96 3.90
N TYR A 557 -8.30 -18.98 3.02
CA TYR A 557 -7.83 -20.31 3.38
C TYR A 557 -6.40 -20.61 2.93
N GLY A 558 -5.82 -19.80 2.03
CA GLY A 558 -4.46 -20.03 1.55
C GLY A 558 -4.32 -21.30 0.72
N SER A 559 -5.43 -21.87 0.24
CA SER A 559 -5.43 -23.11 -0.55
C SER A 559 -4.96 -22.87 -1.98
N THR A 560 -4.13 -23.75 -2.50
CA THR A 560 -3.63 -23.71 -3.88
C THR A 560 -4.73 -24.01 -4.89
N TYR A 561 -4.51 -23.64 -6.14
CA TYR A 561 -5.45 -23.92 -7.23
C TYR A 561 -5.75 -25.42 -7.34
N GLU A 562 -4.73 -26.26 -7.23
CA GLU A 562 -4.85 -27.72 -7.32
C GLU A 562 -5.72 -28.28 -6.18
N GLU A 563 -5.51 -27.83 -4.94
CA GLU A 563 -6.30 -28.26 -3.78
C GLU A 563 -7.78 -27.92 -3.94
N VAL A 564 -8.09 -26.68 -4.33
CA VAL A 564 -9.48 -26.22 -4.52
C VAL A 564 -10.12 -26.88 -5.75
N SER A 565 -9.36 -27.09 -6.81
CA SER A 565 -9.86 -27.78 -8.00
C SER A 565 -10.18 -29.25 -7.69
N GLN A 566 -9.37 -29.92 -6.87
CA GLN A 566 -9.60 -31.31 -6.47
C GLN A 566 -10.76 -31.46 -5.49
N SER A 567 -11.01 -30.45 -4.65
CA SER A 567 -12.16 -30.43 -3.73
C SER A 567 -13.51 -30.23 -4.43
N GLY A 568 -13.49 -29.81 -5.70
CA GLY A 568 -14.71 -29.51 -6.47
C GLY A 568 -15.35 -28.16 -6.10
N LYS A 569 -14.64 -27.33 -5.33
CA LYS A 569 -15.11 -26.03 -4.81
C LYS A 569 -14.59 -24.83 -5.59
N LEU A 570 -13.94 -25.08 -6.71
CA LEU A 570 -13.32 -24.05 -7.52
C LEU A 570 -14.37 -23.13 -8.14
N LEU A 571 -14.36 -21.89 -7.68
CA LEU A 571 -15.04 -20.78 -8.33
C LEU A 571 -13.99 -19.87 -8.98
N VAL A 572 -14.17 -19.56 -10.26
CA VAL A 572 -13.34 -18.56 -10.95
C VAL A 572 -14.23 -17.38 -11.29
N THR A 573 -13.88 -16.22 -10.74
CA THR A 573 -14.58 -14.97 -11.06
C THR A 573 -13.95 -14.29 -12.26
N SER A 574 -14.70 -13.37 -12.84
CA SER A 574 -14.37 -12.78 -14.12
C SER A 574 -13.23 -11.76 -14.12
N ASP A 575 -12.78 -11.37 -12.92
CA ASP A 575 -11.52 -10.69 -12.70
C ASP A 575 -10.33 -11.65 -12.76
N GLU A 576 -10.56 -12.93 -13.09
CA GLU A 576 -9.58 -14.00 -13.15
C GLU A 576 -9.01 -14.34 -11.77
N TYR A 577 -9.79 -14.17 -10.70
CA TYR A 577 -9.42 -14.68 -9.38
C TYR A 577 -10.03 -16.07 -9.16
N PHE A 578 -9.24 -17.03 -8.68
CA PHE A 578 -9.75 -18.33 -8.27
C PHE A 578 -10.04 -18.33 -6.76
N TRP A 579 -11.18 -18.89 -6.38
CA TRP A 579 -11.68 -18.95 -5.03
C TRP A 579 -12.02 -20.39 -4.66
N ASP A 580 -11.89 -20.69 -3.38
CA ASP A 580 -12.73 -21.70 -2.74
C ASP A 580 -14.10 -21.06 -2.49
N ILE A 581 -15.17 -21.68 -2.98
CA ILE A 581 -16.52 -21.15 -2.79
C ILE A 581 -16.87 -20.96 -1.30
N ASP A 582 -16.36 -21.80 -0.39
CA ASP A 582 -16.68 -21.71 1.03
C ASP A 582 -16.12 -20.43 1.65
N GLU A 583 -14.98 -19.98 1.15
CA GLU A 583 -14.39 -18.70 1.52
C GLU A 583 -15.26 -17.53 1.06
N VAL A 584 -15.77 -17.59 -0.18
CA VAL A 584 -16.71 -16.58 -0.69
C VAL A 584 -18.00 -16.58 0.12
N VAL A 585 -18.50 -17.76 0.49
CA VAL A 585 -19.66 -17.91 1.37
C VAL A 585 -19.42 -17.23 2.72
N ALA A 586 -18.30 -17.52 3.37
CA ALA A 586 -17.95 -16.93 4.66
C ALA A 586 -17.84 -15.39 4.57
N MET A 587 -17.17 -14.86 3.55
CA MET A 587 -17.06 -13.41 3.34
C MET A 587 -18.41 -12.73 3.14
N VAL A 588 -19.29 -13.31 2.30
CA VAL A 588 -20.61 -12.73 2.03
C VAL A 588 -21.51 -12.83 3.26
N GLN A 589 -21.40 -13.88 4.06
CA GLN A 589 -22.12 -14.02 5.32
C GLN A 589 -21.67 -12.98 6.36
N GLY A 590 -20.36 -12.79 6.54
CA GLY A 590 -19.80 -11.76 7.42
C GLY A 590 -20.26 -10.35 7.04
N LYS A 591 -20.47 -10.11 5.74
CA LYS A 591 -21.02 -8.85 5.21
C LYS A 591 -22.55 -8.86 5.06
N LEU A 592 -23.26 -9.70 5.81
CA LEU A 592 -24.72 -9.75 5.89
C LEU A 592 -25.44 -9.90 4.53
N GLY A 593 -24.79 -10.52 3.55
CA GLY A 593 -25.32 -10.75 2.20
C GLY A 593 -24.85 -9.74 1.16
N LEU A 594 -23.90 -8.86 1.50
CA LEU A 594 -23.27 -7.98 0.53
C LEU A 594 -22.13 -8.70 -0.21
N PHE A 595 -22.24 -8.78 -1.53
CA PHE A 595 -21.28 -9.46 -2.39
C PHE A 595 -20.09 -8.56 -2.72
N ILE A 596 -19.19 -8.38 -1.75
CA ILE A 596 -17.92 -7.69 -1.94
C ILE A 596 -16.81 -8.70 -2.20
N ASN A 597 -16.03 -8.46 -3.24
CA ASN A 597 -14.87 -9.23 -3.62
C ASN A 597 -13.70 -8.89 -2.69
N GLY A 598 -13.21 -9.88 -1.92
CA GLY A 598 -12.12 -9.70 -0.96
C GLY A 598 -10.75 -9.39 -1.60
N TYR A 599 -10.58 -9.65 -2.89
CA TYR A 599 -9.35 -9.35 -3.63
C TYR A 599 -9.33 -7.88 -4.07
N THR A 600 -10.37 -7.45 -4.77
CA THR A 600 -10.43 -6.07 -5.31
C THR A 600 -10.98 -5.07 -4.31
N GLN A 601 -11.62 -5.53 -3.23
CA GLN A 601 -12.42 -4.72 -2.30
C GLN A 601 -13.57 -3.96 -3.00
N LEU A 602 -13.98 -4.44 -4.18
CA LEU A 602 -15.11 -3.90 -4.96
C LEU A 602 -16.28 -4.88 -4.95
N PRO A 603 -17.52 -4.45 -5.26
CA PRO A 603 -18.62 -5.38 -5.48
C PRO A 603 -18.28 -6.41 -6.56
N PHE A 604 -18.66 -7.67 -6.35
CA PHE A 604 -18.57 -8.69 -7.40
C PHE A 604 -19.37 -8.25 -8.62
N ALA A 605 -18.85 -8.52 -9.82
CA ALA A 605 -19.59 -8.21 -11.04
C ALA A 605 -20.93 -8.96 -11.06
N PRO A 606 -22.00 -8.42 -11.66
CA PRO A 606 -23.31 -9.08 -11.67
C PRO A 606 -23.28 -10.52 -12.21
N ARG A 607 -22.41 -10.80 -13.18
CA ARG A 607 -22.19 -12.16 -13.71
C ARG A 607 -21.54 -13.09 -12.68
N ASP A 608 -20.62 -12.57 -11.86
CA ASP A 608 -19.92 -13.32 -10.81
C ASP A 608 -20.85 -13.61 -9.65
N ILE A 609 -21.71 -12.66 -9.25
CA ILE A 609 -22.76 -12.90 -8.24
C ILE A 609 -23.66 -14.06 -8.67
N LYS A 610 -24.07 -14.07 -9.94
CA LYS A 610 -24.85 -15.18 -10.49
C LYS A 610 -24.08 -16.51 -10.42
N LEU A 611 -22.81 -16.52 -10.84
CA LEU A 611 -21.96 -17.71 -10.76
C LEU A 611 -21.82 -18.22 -9.31
N ILE A 612 -21.62 -17.33 -8.34
CA ILE A 612 -21.55 -17.65 -6.92
C ILE A 612 -22.87 -18.29 -6.47
N LEU A 613 -24.00 -17.64 -6.73
CA LEU A 613 -25.32 -18.11 -6.30
C LEU A 613 -25.75 -19.41 -6.99
N ASP A 614 -25.26 -19.69 -8.21
CA ASP A 614 -25.55 -20.92 -8.93
C ASP A 614 -24.67 -22.10 -8.44
N HIS A 615 -23.59 -21.83 -7.68
CA HIS A 615 -22.72 -22.88 -7.15
C HIS A 615 -23.48 -23.82 -6.18
N PRO A 616 -23.24 -25.15 -6.21
CA PRO A 616 -23.91 -26.10 -5.31
C PRO A 616 -23.77 -25.74 -3.82
N ASP A 617 -22.55 -25.42 -3.40
CA ASP A 617 -22.22 -25.13 -1.99
C ASP A 617 -22.70 -23.75 -1.48
N ALA A 618 -23.12 -22.84 -2.38
CA ALA A 618 -23.65 -21.53 -2.02
C ALA A 618 -25.12 -21.55 -1.51
N LYS A 619 -25.60 -22.70 -1.01
CA LYS A 619 -26.99 -22.86 -0.54
C LYS A 619 -27.35 -21.85 0.56
N VAL A 620 -26.42 -21.59 1.48
CA VAL A 620 -26.65 -20.65 2.59
C VAL A 620 -26.80 -19.21 2.07
N LEU A 621 -26.09 -18.83 1.01
CA LEU A 621 -26.21 -17.51 0.40
C LEU A 621 -27.56 -17.34 -0.30
N ARG A 622 -28.07 -18.38 -0.97
CA ARG A 622 -29.44 -18.35 -1.54
C ARG A 622 -30.51 -18.17 -0.47
N GLN A 623 -30.33 -18.78 0.71
CA GLN A 623 -31.23 -18.60 1.85
C GLN A 623 -31.11 -17.18 2.43
N LEU A 624 -29.90 -16.65 2.53
CA LEU A 624 -29.63 -15.29 2.99
C LEU A 624 -30.27 -14.25 2.04
N GLU A 625 -30.14 -14.44 0.73
CA GLU A 625 -30.82 -13.61 -0.29
C GLU A 625 -32.34 -13.64 -0.12
N ALA A 626 -32.93 -14.82 0.10
CA ALA A 626 -34.37 -14.95 0.31
C ALA A 626 -34.81 -14.26 1.62
N ALA A 627 -34.03 -14.39 2.70
CA ALA A 627 -34.29 -13.72 3.96
C ALA A 627 -34.21 -12.19 3.83
N ASN A 628 -33.17 -11.69 3.16
CA ASN A 628 -33.01 -10.27 2.87
C ASN A 628 -34.15 -9.75 1.98
N ALA A 629 -34.55 -10.50 0.95
CA ALA A 629 -35.71 -10.15 0.12
C ALA A 629 -37.02 -10.07 0.92
N ALA A 630 -37.22 -10.95 1.89
CA ALA A 630 -38.39 -10.91 2.78
C ALA A 630 -38.35 -9.70 3.73
N MET A 631 -37.17 -9.23 4.15
CA MET A 631 -37.04 -8.01 4.97
C MET A 631 -37.36 -6.74 4.18
N LYS A 632 -37.19 -6.76 2.86
CA LYS A 632 -37.48 -5.60 2.00
C LYS A 632 -38.93 -5.10 2.18
N THR A 633 -39.89 -5.99 2.40
CA THR A 633 -41.31 -5.62 2.60
C THR A 633 -41.55 -4.86 3.90
N LYS A 634 -40.58 -4.85 4.81
CA LYS A 634 -40.67 -4.13 6.09
C LYS A 634 -40.36 -2.64 5.93
N ILE A 635 -39.76 -2.21 4.82
CA ILE A 635 -39.34 -0.82 4.59
C ILE A 635 -40.56 -0.02 4.07
N PRO A 636 -41.06 0.97 4.83
CA PRO A 636 -42.18 1.78 4.40
C PRO A 636 -41.84 2.69 3.20
N SER A 637 -42.83 3.03 2.39
CA SER A 637 -42.69 3.94 1.24
C SER A 637 -42.19 5.35 1.62
N SER A 638 -42.49 5.81 2.84
CA SER A 638 -41.98 7.06 3.39
C SER A 638 -40.45 7.06 3.52
N VAL A 639 -39.84 5.91 3.82
CA VAL A 639 -38.39 5.75 3.91
C VAL A 639 -37.75 5.90 2.54
N TYR A 640 -38.26 5.21 1.53
CA TYR A 640 -37.78 5.38 0.15
C TYR A 640 -37.90 6.82 -0.33
N THR A 641 -38.98 7.51 0.03
CA THR A 641 -39.19 8.92 -0.31
C THR A 641 -38.11 9.81 0.32
N ARG A 642 -37.77 9.57 1.59
CA ARG A 642 -36.72 10.32 2.30
C ARG A 642 -35.33 10.04 1.70
N LEU A 643 -34.99 8.77 1.46
CA LEU A 643 -33.74 8.37 0.82
C LEU A 643 -33.58 9.04 -0.56
N ASN A 644 -34.63 8.99 -1.38
CA ASN A 644 -34.63 9.62 -2.69
C ASN A 644 -34.43 11.14 -2.61
N SER A 645 -35.08 11.80 -1.65
CA SER A 645 -34.92 13.24 -1.41
C SER A 645 -33.49 13.63 -1.05
N VAL A 646 -32.84 12.88 -0.16
CA VAL A 646 -31.43 13.09 0.20
C VAL A 646 -30.53 12.81 -1.00
N GLY A 647 -30.79 11.71 -1.73
CA GLY A 647 -30.02 11.37 -2.92
C GLY A 647 -30.04 12.45 -4.00
N ARG A 648 -31.19 13.10 -4.22
CA ARG A 648 -31.29 14.25 -5.14
C ARG A 648 -30.48 15.46 -4.68
N HIS A 649 -30.44 15.74 -3.38
CA HIS A 649 -29.59 16.80 -2.84
C HIS A 649 -28.12 16.50 -3.08
N CYS A 650 -27.66 15.29 -2.72
CA CYS A 650 -26.29 14.85 -2.92
C CYS A 650 -25.85 14.92 -4.40
N ARG A 651 -26.75 14.59 -5.34
CA ARG A 651 -26.48 14.71 -6.78
C ARG A 651 -26.42 16.15 -7.29
N GLY A 652 -27.20 17.05 -6.68
CA GLY A 652 -27.31 18.45 -7.09
C GLY A 652 -26.25 19.35 -6.45
N ASP A 653 -25.57 18.88 -5.42
CA ASP A 653 -24.56 19.63 -4.69
C ASP A 653 -23.26 19.75 -5.50
N ASN A 654 -22.88 20.99 -5.77
CA ASN A 654 -21.67 21.37 -6.50
C ASN A 654 -20.81 22.33 -5.67
N THR A 655 -21.03 22.44 -4.36
CA THR A 655 -20.16 23.28 -3.52
C THR A 655 -18.78 22.63 -3.40
N PRO A 656 -17.70 23.43 -3.23
CA PRO A 656 -16.34 22.89 -3.16
C PRO A 656 -16.10 21.90 -2.01
N ASP A 657 -16.92 21.98 -0.96
CA ASP A 657 -16.81 21.23 0.29
C ASP A 657 -17.97 20.25 0.52
N PHE A 658 -18.98 20.24 -0.35
CA PHE A 658 -20.23 19.49 -0.20
C PHE A 658 -20.88 19.60 1.19
N ALA A 659 -20.69 20.73 1.89
CA ALA A 659 -21.10 20.88 3.28
C ALA A 659 -22.59 20.62 3.49
N THR A 660 -23.42 21.02 2.52
CA THR A 660 -24.86 20.76 2.51
C THR A 660 -25.19 19.28 2.41
N SER A 661 -24.50 18.54 1.52
CA SER A 661 -24.68 17.09 1.40
C SER A 661 -24.21 16.34 2.63
N HIS A 662 -23.07 16.72 3.21
CA HIS A 662 -22.57 16.12 4.45
C HIS A 662 -23.58 16.30 5.60
N GLN A 663 -24.18 17.49 5.74
CA GLN A 663 -25.22 17.70 6.73
C GLN A 663 -26.45 16.83 6.45
N GLN A 664 -26.91 16.74 5.20
CA GLN A 664 -28.06 15.88 4.84
C GLN A 664 -27.78 14.39 5.11
N ILE A 665 -26.55 13.93 4.89
CA ILE A 665 -26.13 12.54 5.17
C ILE A 665 -26.13 12.28 6.68
N ALA A 666 -25.57 13.21 7.47
CA ALA A 666 -25.59 13.11 8.93
C ALA A 666 -27.02 13.09 9.48
N ASP A 667 -27.88 14.01 9.01
CA ASP A 667 -29.29 14.07 9.39
C ASP A 667 -30.04 12.78 8.99
N LEU A 668 -29.71 12.21 7.82
CA LEU A 668 -30.29 10.94 7.37
C LEU A 668 -29.92 9.79 8.31
N ARG A 669 -28.65 9.70 8.73
CA ARG A 669 -28.17 8.68 9.67
C ARG A 669 -28.91 8.76 11.00
N THR A 670 -28.94 9.95 11.61
CA THR A 670 -29.67 10.17 12.88
C THR A 670 -31.16 9.90 12.75
N TRP A 671 -31.76 10.23 11.61
CA TRP A 671 -33.16 9.92 11.35
C TRP A 671 -33.42 8.41 11.25
N ILE A 672 -32.50 7.64 10.64
CA ILE A 672 -32.61 6.18 10.56
C ILE A 672 -32.55 5.54 11.96
N GLU A 673 -31.71 6.05 12.86
CA GLU A 673 -31.61 5.59 14.26
C GLU A 673 -32.94 5.74 15.02
N GLY A 674 -33.80 6.68 14.61
CA GLY A 674 -35.14 6.87 15.16
C GLY A 674 -36.24 5.98 14.55
N LEU A 675 -35.93 5.16 13.55
CA LEU A 675 -36.90 4.23 12.94
C LEU A 675 -37.14 3.00 13.81
N SER A 676 -38.15 2.19 13.50
CA SER A 676 -38.37 0.94 14.23
C SER A 676 -37.26 -0.08 13.93
N SER A 677 -36.90 -0.91 14.92
CA SER A 677 -35.84 -1.92 14.77
C SER A 677 -35.98 -2.81 13.52
N PRO A 678 -37.20 -3.26 13.12
CA PRO A 678 -37.35 -4.04 11.88
C PRO A 678 -36.98 -3.27 10.59
N VAL A 679 -37.17 -1.95 10.58
CA VAL A 679 -36.82 -1.09 9.44
C VAL A 679 -35.32 -0.81 9.44
N GLN A 680 -34.74 -0.52 10.60
CA GLN A 680 -33.30 -0.35 10.74
C GLN A 680 -32.54 -1.60 10.27
N GLU A 681 -32.98 -2.78 10.72
CA GLU A 681 -32.39 -4.06 10.31
C GLU A 681 -32.52 -4.30 8.80
N ALA A 682 -33.67 -3.93 8.22
CA ALA A 682 -33.86 -4.03 6.78
C ALA A 682 -32.94 -3.07 6.01
N LEU A 683 -32.75 -1.83 6.47
CA LEU A 683 -31.83 -0.88 5.84
C LEU A 683 -30.36 -1.30 5.97
N LYS A 684 -30.01 -2.04 7.03
CA LYS A 684 -28.70 -2.62 7.26
C LYS A 684 -28.42 -3.82 6.34
N ARG A 685 -29.37 -4.75 6.22
CA ARG A 685 -29.15 -6.05 5.55
C ARG A 685 -29.60 -6.11 4.09
N VAL A 686 -30.64 -5.37 3.70
CA VAL A 686 -31.25 -5.53 2.38
C VAL A 686 -30.36 -4.86 1.32
N PRO A 687 -29.79 -5.62 0.35
CA PRO A 687 -28.90 -5.01 -0.62
C PRO A 687 -29.69 -4.66 -1.90
N PHE A 688 -29.60 -3.40 -2.31
CA PHE A 688 -30.28 -2.82 -3.44
C PHE A 688 -29.35 -2.72 -4.65
N PRO A 689 -29.79 -3.16 -5.84
CA PRO A 689 -29.05 -2.91 -7.08
C PRO A 689 -29.22 -1.46 -7.52
N ALA A 690 -28.15 -0.87 -8.04
CA ALA A 690 -28.13 0.46 -8.63
C ALA A 690 -27.19 0.49 -9.84
N VAL A 691 -27.32 1.53 -10.65
CA VAL A 691 -26.43 1.85 -11.76
C VAL A 691 -25.78 3.18 -11.45
N ASP A 692 -24.45 3.24 -11.49
CA ASP A 692 -23.75 4.52 -11.44
C ASP A 692 -24.01 5.25 -12.76
N THR A 693 -24.76 6.35 -12.71
CA THR A 693 -25.16 7.13 -13.88
C THR A 693 -23.99 7.80 -14.59
N HIS A 694 -22.83 7.96 -13.94
CA HIS A 694 -21.64 8.51 -14.57
C HIS A 694 -20.89 7.45 -15.38
N THR A 695 -20.78 6.24 -14.83
CA THR A 695 -19.97 5.16 -15.42
C THR A 695 -20.79 4.11 -16.17
N GLY A 696 -22.11 4.07 -15.95
CA GLY A 696 -23.01 3.04 -16.45
C GLY A 696 -22.89 1.69 -15.72
N HIS A 697 -22.08 1.59 -14.66
CA HIS A 697 -21.83 0.32 -14.00
C HIS A 697 -22.94 -0.06 -13.03
N LEU A 698 -23.37 -1.31 -13.15
CA LEU A 698 -24.21 -1.96 -12.16
C LEU A 698 -23.39 -2.25 -10.90
N PHE A 699 -23.91 -1.84 -9.76
CA PHE A 699 -23.40 -2.21 -8.45
C PHE A 699 -24.56 -2.52 -7.50
N ARG A 700 -24.24 -3.03 -6.32
CA ARG A 700 -25.22 -3.40 -5.30
C ARG A 700 -24.70 -2.98 -3.94
N ASN A 701 -25.56 -2.35 -3.13
CA ASN A 701 -25.18 -1.86 -1.81
C ASN A 701 -26.37 -1.90 -0.82
N THR A 702 -26.11 -1.92 0.49
CA THR A 702 -27.14 -1.67 1.51
C THR A 702 -27.17 -0.18 1.85
N VAL A 703 -28.28 0.31 2.43
CA VAL A 703 -28.39 1.74 2.75
C VAL A 703 -27.38 2.14 3.82
N MET A 704 -27.23 1.32 4.85
CA MET A 704 -26.28 1.62 5.92
C MET A 704 -24.82 1.55 5.45
N HIS A 705 -24.45 0.53 4.66
CA HIS A 705 -23.09 0.44 4.14
C HIS A 705 -22.74 1.58 3.19
N ALA A 706 -23.69 2.05 2.36
CA ALA A 706 -23.49 3.23 1.53
C ALA A 706 -23.29 4.51 2.35
N ILE A 707 -24.05 4.68 3.45
CA ILE A 707 -23.89 5.81 4.37
C ILE A 707 -22.49 5.76 5.04
N GLU A 708 -22.06 4.59 5.48
CA GLU A 708 -20.73 4.40 6.07
C GLU A 708 -19.62 4.75 5.06
N LEU A 709 -19.71 4.23 3.83
CA LEU A 709 -18.74 4.50 2.77
C LEU A 709 -18.64 5.98 2.39
N VAL A 710 -19.76 6.70 2.28
CA VAL A 710 -19.71 8.14 1.93
C VAL A 710 -19.21 8.99 3.10
N ILE A 711 -19.48 8.59 4.35
CA ILE A 711 -18.99 9.29 5.54
C ILE A 711 -17.47 9.05 5.71
N SER A 712 -16.99 7.85 5.41
CA SER A 712 -15.57 7.47 5.52
C SER A 712 -14.73 7.82 4.29
N GLY A 713 -15.25 8.66 3.38
CA GLY A 713 -14.55 9.06 2.15
C GLY A 713 -14.34 7.93 1.13
N GLY A 714 -14.87 6.74 1.40
CA GLY A 714 -14.78 5.56 0.54
C GLY A 714 -15.65 5.59 -0.72
N GLU A 715 -16.64 6.49 -0.79
CA GLU A 715 -17.49 6.70 -1.97
C GLU A 715 -17.75 8.20 -2.20
N CYS A 716 -17.82 8.63 -3.47
CA CYS A 716 -18.14 10.03 -3.76
C CYS A 716 -19.63 10.34 -3.50
N ILE A 717 -19.90 11.55 -3.02
CA ILE A 717 -21.25 12.02 -2.66
C ILE A 717 -22.24 11.92 -3.83
N HIS A 718 -21.79 12.17 -5.07
CA HIS A 718 -22.66 12.05 -6.24
C HIS A 718 -23.08 10.60 -6.51
N ARG A 719 -22.16 9.63 -6.38
CA ARG A 719 -22.45 8.20 -6.57
C ARG A 719 -23.32 7.66 -5.44
N PHE A 720 -23.06 8.06 -4.20
CA PHE A 720 -23.94 7.80 -3.05
C PHE A 720 -25.35 8.36 -3.30
N GLY A 721 -25.44 9.60 -3.76
CA GLY A 721 -26.72 10.22 -4.08
C GLY A 721 -27.47 9.47 -5.17
N ASP A 722 -26.74 9.02 -6.19
CA ASP A 722 -27.29 8.22 -7.27
C ASP A 722 -27.82 6.87 -6.82
N PHE A 723 -27.07 6.17 -5.95
CA PHE A 723 -27.54 4.98 -5.25
C PHE A 723 -28.86 5.23 -4.53
N LEU A 724 -28.92 6.24 -3.65
CA LEU A 724 -30.12 6.55 -2.87
C LEU A 724 -31.35 6.86 -3.73
N THR A 725 -31.17 7.50 -4.89
CA THR A 725 -32.29 7.78 -5.81
C THR A 725 -32.87 6.53 -6.48
N GLN A 726 -32.16 5.41 -6.45
CA GLN A 726 -32.53 4.16 -7.10
C GLN A 726 -33.06 3.09 -6.12
N VAL A 727 -32.88 3.31 -4.80
CA VAL A 727 -33.41 2.43 -3.75
C VAL A 727 -34.94 2.41 -3.79
N ARG A 728 -35.51 1.23 -4.00
CA ARG A 728 -36.96 0.98 -4.13
C ARG A 728 -37.31 -0.46 -3.83
#